data_AF-A0A560MAI8-F1
#
_entry.id   AF-A0A560MAI8-F1
#
_cell.length_a   1.000
_cell.length_b   1.000
_cell.length_c   1.000
_cell.angle_alpha   90.00
_cell.angle_beta   90.00
_cell.angle_gamma   90.00
#
_symmetry.space_group_name_H-M   'P 1'
#
loop_
_entity.id
_entity.type
_entity.pdbx_description
1 polymer ?
#
loop_
_entity_poly.entity_id
_entity_poly.type
_entity_poly.pdbx_seq_one_letter_code
_entity_poly.pdbx_strand_id
1 'polypeptide(L)'
;MEINMAGEIQAAFDAIYSDGPTTEPDKPSKPLIRTQIGGLLESKITGLEAVVDDLQASGSLINVEDLPSVGERFDDCKALNLSFPVTGVTTTLSSEGYPIGFTIPANVDGRSANISTYPLSDAKEIAALAGRTIYITAVFDATAGFFDRAPLSTAYVDIGRGLGNNGGILVSDKQVGGTVTRTVGYTVIGNEPAIGLIAQVSLAAVAAPSIASLTLRSVTYRVVSTPDASSGAENIGLALRGLAQARFGVSLAAEKYEGIGTLASGLSWLRDPETNNIVGWYIPAGTPGGFTYINWIWYPQDDDARYLGGANIRVTILLETSPDYARVITPLVGAFLRPTGGDFLTNYRVLSQQRSSTVRAYIVEGTTIAGIEQLVVTLQNGRQSGGSVSGDMTTLTTDTMKILDIIVEVLDAPIAGITGAAATARLRHNLSTRLSARKTRLRSREKGATVKIAPAGGDFTTIASAIAGSPAGVRFTIDGAGSYSGSNYPFFYPSIDNLEFAGVGLQRPILAFALPANASLSDIANDSTVDLHHEITLRNLRLTGQNCRYVIHADSSNTLFGRRQVIEDCHLEHLGNDTAKAYQDANGGSGSSVWSNCSAIGAGISDGGGFELRRSTLLGYNFDALHCHNWGLAAAPITVDIEGNDLDPRATTPGSSFASFYWANIGSLQNDVVRLVGNRLGGPVVLGSWPWIPTDPAKVPANKMLATVTGYGNTPAPYVLDDDLSRALRITSATTGTSSSVTVSGTGADALFGGTTTIAGAVGLAGGVYGFLDVGDHLIGPNADQAVTQIGKRLGDCSTTAKTLTVLIDGATTKTVTFNSDYRAVANATILASINTALGSSAVADLFNVNELFRPRFTDEEERVYNSSATTILRKTAVAWATTGRPGVRTMTSTDAARLFAGIAYEDIRPGQWGRVKSKGAVRVSMDLLRSDSIAFAHGDMFGVSDASGRFAVGATIPLLMAFNPADVKFIDWSRSDPATDNAAAAWISFTPTIRAQTGALTTASVNGKYKKIGRQVHFQIAGSITTNGTGSGAVVVGNMPVATGPEIFTYVGREIALNGKALLGYQNNGTTDVLITYYDSTYPGANGMAFIMNGTYEAVS
;
A
#
# COMPACT_ATOMS: atom_id res chain seq x y z
N MET A 1 16.32 -26.28 5.04
CA MET A 1 17.64 -26.04 5.69
C MET A 1 17.46 -25.73 7.18
N GLU A 2 16.46 -24.91 7.54
CA GLU A 2 16.08 -24.50 8.91
C GLU A 2 16.05 -25.64 9.95
N ILE A 3 15.57 -26.83 9.59
CA ILE A 3 15.46 -27.99 10.50
C ILE A 3 16.81 -28.35 11.15
N ASN A 4 17.94 -28.18 10.45
CA ASN A 4 19.26 -28.44 11.02
C ASN A 4 19.76 -27.27 11.90
N MET A 5 19.40 -26.03 11.57
CA MET A 5 19.78 -24.85 12.38
C MET A 5 19.17 -24.91 13.78
N ALA A 6 17.91 -25.31 13.90
CA ALA A 6 17.24 -25.41 15.20
C ALA A 6 17.97 -26.39 16.15
N GLY A 7 18.41 -27.55 15.64
CA GLY A 7 19.14 -28.55 16.42
C GLY A 7 20.54 -28.10 16.86
N GLU A 8 21.31 -27.48 15.96
CA GLU A 8 22.66 -26.97 16.27
C GLU A 8 22.59 -25.82 17.30
N ILE A 9 21.60 -24.92 17.18
CA ILE A 9 21.40 -23.80 18.12
C ILE A 9 20.91 -24.31 19.50
N GLN A 10 19.97 -25.26 19.54
CA GLN A 10 19.48 -25.84 20.78
C GLN A 10 20.61 -26.57 21.53
N ALA A 11 21.42 -27.38 20.84
CA ALA A 11 22.54 -28.09 21.45
C ALA A 11 23.61 -27.13 22.04
N ALA A 12 23.87 -26.00 21.38
CA ALA A 12 24.75 -24.96 21.91
C ALA A 12 24.15 -24.28 23.16
N PHE A 13 22.84 -24.04 23.18
CA PHE A 13 22.12 -23.46 24.32
C PHE A 13 22.11 -24.43 25.52
N ASP A 14 21.76 -25.69 25.29
CA ASP A 14 21.72 -26.73 26.32
C ASP A 14 23.10 -26.97 26.96
N ALA A 15 24.17 -26.97 26.16
CA ALA A 15 25.54 -27.04 26.68
C ALA A 15 25.86 -25.84 27.60
N ILE A 16 25.51 -24.62 27.19
CA ILE A 16 25.73 -23.38 27.95
C ILE A 16 24.89 -23.32 29.25
N TYR A 17 23.75 -24.01 29.33
CA TYR A 17 22.85 -24.01 30.50
C TYR A 17 22.83 -25.33 31.30
N SER A 18 23.68 -26.30 30.96
CA SER A 18 23.76 -27.64 31.56
C SER A 18 24.02 -27.69 33.09
N ASP A 19 24.56 -26.62 33.66
CA ASP A 19 24.84 -26.40 35.09
C ASP A 19 23.76 -25.56 35.82
N GLY A 20 22.73 -25.10 35.12
CA GLY A 20 21.57 -24.40 35.67
C GLY A 20 21.72 -22.88 35.88
N PRO A 21 20.63 -22.18 36.26
CA PRO A 21 20.64 -20.75 36.56
C PRO A 21 21.10 -20.48 38.01
N THR A 22 22.08 -19.59 38.19
CA THR A 22 22.59 -19.20 39.51
C THR A 22 21.67 -18.19 40.19
N THR A 23 21.35 -18.39 41.47
CA THR A 23 20.44 -17.52 42.25
C THR A 23 21.13 -16.40 43.05
N GLU A 24 22.44 -16.22 42.92
CA GLU A 24 23.19 -15.16 43.60
C GLU A 24 23.09 -13.82 42.83
N PRO A 25 22.68 -12.69 43.46
CA PRO A 25 22.52 -11.40 42.76
C PRO A 25 23.82 -10.80 42.22
N ASP A 26 24.96 -11.19 42.79
CA ASP A 26 26.23 -10.48 42.67
C ASP A 26 27.10 -10.94 41.48
N LYS A 27 26.62 -11.92 40.69
CA LYS A 27 27.38 -12.58 39.62
C LYS A 27 26.63 -12.51 38.28
N PRO A 28 27.02 -11.62 37.34
CA PRO A 28 26.44 -11.60 35.99
C PRO A 28 26.85 -12.87 35.23
N SER A 29 25.94 -13.84 35.16
CA SER A 29 26.26 -15.19 34.68
C SER A 29 26.50 -15.25 33.16
N LYS A 30 27.64 -15.83 32.78
CA LYS A 30 28.01 -16.37 31.45
C LYS A 30 28.37 -15.36 30.33
N PRO A 31 29.56 -14.72 30.41
CA PRO A 31 30.12 -13.91 29.32
C PRO A 31 30.39 -14.65 27.98
N LEU A 32 30.43 -15.99 27.99
CA LEU A 32 30.88 -16.82 26.86
C LEU A 32 29.90 -16.87 25.67
N ILE A 33 28.61 -16.60 25.90
CA ILE A 33 27.53 -16.69 24.91
C ILE A 33 27.89 -15.93 23.62
N ARG A 34 28.46 -14.73 23.76
CA ARG A 34 28.77 -13.83 22.63
C ARG A 34 29.89 -14.36 21.74
N THR A 35 30.87 -15.07 22.31
CA THR A 35 32.07 -15.52 21.58
C THR A 35 31.83 -16.82 20.82
N GLN A 36 31.08 -17.77 21.39
CA GLN A 36 30.87 -19.08 20.77
C GLN A 36 29.73 -19.08 19.74
N ILE A 37 28.63 -18.36 19.99
CA ILE A 37 27.53 -18.24 19.01
C ILE A 37 27.92 -17.32 17.85
N GLY A 38 28.72 -16.26 18.10
CA GLY A 38 29.18 -15.33 17.07
C GLY A 38 29.97 -16.00 15.94
N GLY A 39 31.02 -16.76 16.28
CA GLY A 39 31.84 -17.45 15.28
C GLY A 39 31.08 -18.54 14.50
N LEU A 40 30.05 -19.15 15.11
CA LEU A 40 29.21 -20.14 14.42
C LEU A 40 28.29 -19.47 13.39
N LEU A 41 27.74 -18.28 13.71
CA LEU A 41 26.98 -17.46 12.77
C LEU A 41 27.85 -16.96 11.61
N GLU A 42 29.03 -16.38 11.88
CA GLU A 42 29.96 -15.91 10.82
C GLU A 42 30.26 -17.02 9.80
N SER A 43 30.56 -18.24 10.27
CA SER A 43 30.87 -19.38 9.41
C SER A 43 29.74 -19.80 8.44
N LYS A 44 28.47 -19.47 8.79
CA LYS A 44 27.29 -19.82 7.98
C LYS A 44 26.88 -18.67 7.06
N ILE A 45 27.14 -17.41 7.42
CA ILE A 45 26.92 -16.25 6.55
C ILE A 45 27.77 -16.37 5.28
N THR A 46 29.07 -16.65 5.42
CA THR A 46 29.98 -16.88 4.28
C THR A 46 29.60 -18.10 3.43
N GLY A 47 28.89 -19.08 4.00
CA GLY A 47 28.32 -20.20 3.25
C GLY A 47 27.02 -19.87 2.50
N LEU A 48 26.31 -18.81 2.89
CA LEU A 48 25.07 -18.35 2.28
C LEU A 48 25.34 -17.38 1.12
N GLU A 49 26.35 -16.52 1.25
CA GLU A 49 26.84 -15.64 0.19
C GLU A 49 27.20 -16.45 -1.08
N ALA A 50 27.93 -17.55 -0.91
CA ALA A 50 28.30 -18.46 -2.00
C ALA A 50 27.10 -19.17 -2.70
N VAL A 51 25.92 -19.21 -2.08
CA VAL A 51 24.69 -19.77 -2.69
C VAL A 51 23.87 -18.69 -3.41
N VAL A 52 23.96 -17.44 -2.95
CA VAL A 52 23.35 -16.28 -3.64
C VAL A 52 24.07 -16.03 -4.97
N ASP A 53 25.39 -16.15 -5.01
CA ASP A 53 26.17 -16.04 -6.25
C ASP A 53 25.80 -17.11 -7.30
N ASP A 54 25.53 -18.35 -6.85
CA ASP A 54 25.14 -19.46 -7.73
C ASP A 54 23.70 -19.30 -8.29
N LEU A 55 22.77 -18.79 -7.47
CA LEU A 55 21.39 -18.48 -7.89
C LEU A 55 21.31 -17.29 -8.86
N GLN A 56 22.26 -16.34 -8.81
CA GLN A 56 22.32 -15.24 -9.80
C GLN A 56 22.77 -15.73 -11.19
N ALA A 57 23.35 -16.93 -11.31
CA ALA A 57 23.78 -17.48 -12.59
C ALA A 57 22.65 -18.16 -13.41
N SER A 58 21.51 -18.51 -12.78
CA SER A 58 20.45 -19.34 -13.39
C SER A 58 19.20 -18.55 -13.81
N GLY A 59 19.37 -17.35 -14.38
CA GLY A 59 18.29 -16.38 -14.57
C GLY A 59 17.08 -16.86 -15.40
N SER A 60 15.87 -16.65 -14.86
CA SER A 60 14.59 -16.81 -15.58
C SER A 60 13.43 -16.12 -14.85
N LEU A 61 12.92 -15.02 -15.42
CA LEU A 61 11.54 -14.50 -15.43
C LEU A 61 11.55 -12.98 -15.72
N ILE A 62 10.80 -12.54 -16.73
CA ILE A 62 10.47 -11.14 -17.03
C ILE A 62 8.99 -11.08 -17.39
N ASN A 63 8.27 -10.05 -16.95
CA ASN A 63 6.84 -9.87 -17.19
C ASN A 63 6.54 -8.94 -18.38
N VAL A 64 5.35 -9.06 -18.94
CA VAL A 64 4.96 -8.46 -20.24
C VAL A 64 4.65 -6.95 -20.16
N GLU A 65 4.63 -6.37 -18.95
CA GLU A 65 4.27 -4.95 -18.74
C GLU A 65 5.45 -3.97 -18.93
N ASP A 66 6.69 -4.46 -19.07
CA ASP A 66 7.90 -3.65 -19.27
C ASP A 66 8.11 -3.16 -20.73
N LEU A 67 7.13 -3.33 -21.63
CA LEU A 67 7.27 -2.97 -23.04
C LEU A 67 7.08 -1.46 -23.30
N PRO A 68 8.09 -0.74 -23.84
CA PRO A 68 8.05 0.71 -23.98
C PRO A 68 7.16 1.19 -25.12
N SER A 69 6.64 2.42 -25.00
CA SER A 69 5.84 3.12 -26.02
C SER A 69 6.62 3.61 -27.25
N VAL A 70 7.82 3.08 -27.48
CA VAL A 70 8.72 3.39 -28.59
C VAL A 70 9.36 2.09 -29.07
N GLY A 71 9.19 1.77 -30.36
CA GLY A 71 9.77 0.57 -30.99
C GLY A 71 11.29 0.48 -30.86
N GLU A 72 11.79 -0.75 -30.93
CA GLU A 72 13.08 -1.17 -30.36
C GLU A 72 14.32 -0.44 -30.89
N ARG A 73 15.37 -0.43 -30.04
CA ARG A 73 16.66 0.17 -30.37
C ARG A 73 17.73 -0.86 -30.77
N PHE A 74 17.40 -1.62 -31.81
CA PHE A 74 18.35 -2.12 -32.81
C PHE A 74 19.21 -3.36 -32.48
N ASP A 75 18.62 -4.41 -31.88
CA ASP A 75 19.26 -5.74 -31.83
C ASP A 75 18.73 -6.73 -32.91
N ASP A 76 17.46 -6.66 -33.35
CA ASP A 76 16.89 -7.67 -34.28
C ASP A 76 16.48 -7.16 -35.69
N CYS A 77 16.60 -5.86 -35.98
CA CYS A 77 16.17 -5.22 -37.24
C CYS A 77 17.09 -5.50 -38.45
N LYS A 78 17.04 -6.73 -38.99
CA LYS A 78 17.94 -7.23 -40.05
C LYS A 78 17.65 -6.65 -41.44
N ALA A 79 18.71 -6.26 -42.15
CA ALA A 79 18.65 -5.96 -43.58
C ALA A 79 18.53 -7.26 -44.39
N LEU A 80 17.50 -7.35 -45.23
CA LEU A 80 16.99 -8.65 -45.70
C LEU A 80 16.99 -8.81 -47.23
N ASN A 81 17.37 -7.78 -48.00
CA ASN A 81 17.53 -7.90 -49.45
C ASN A 81 18.54 -6.91 -50.04
N LEU A 82 19.38 -7.41 -50.96
CA LEU A 82 20.26 -6.67 -51.87
C LEU A 82 20.06 -7.24 -53.29
N SER A 83 20.11 -6.40 -54.32
CA SER A 83 20.08 -6.88 -55.71
C SER A 83 20.96 -6.04 -56.65
N PHE A 84 21.75 -6.71 -57.49
CA PHE A 84 22.74 -6.12 -58.40
C PHE A 84 22.56 -6.68 -59.83
N PRO A 85 22.02 -5.93 -60.80
CA PRO A 85 21.66 -6.49 -62.10
C PRO A 85 22.81 -6.71 -63.11
N VAL A 86 23.99 -6.09 -62.94
CA VAL A 86 25.06 -6.09 -63.97
C VAL A 86 26.47 -6.23 -63.37
N THR A 87 27.35 -6.95 -64.07
CA THR A 87 28.74 -7.23 -63.67
C THR A 87 29.65 -5.99 -63.74
N GLY A 88 29.67 -5.21 -62.66
CA GLY A 88 30.60 -4.09 -62.42
C GLY A 88 31.33 -4.17 -61.07
N VAL A 89 31.35 -5.35 -60.42
CA VAL A 89 32.01 -5.62 -59.13
C VAL A 89 31.57 -4.68 -57.99
N THR A 90 30.27 -4.38 -57.86
CA THR A 90 29.75 -3.90 -56.57
C THR A 90 29.89 -5.00 -55.53
N THR A 91 30.68 -4.77 -54.48
CA THR A 91 30.94 -5.76 -53.43
C THR A 91 29.90 -5.62 -52.33
N THR A 92 29.12 -6.68 -52.07
CA THR A 92 28.28 -6.77 -50.87
C THR A 92 29.12 -6.62 -49.61
N LEU A 93 28.66 -5.79 -48.69
CA LEU A 93 29.16 -5.72 -47.32
C LEU A 93 28.17 -6.46 -46.44
N SER A 94 28.67 -7.43 -45.66
CA SER A 94 27.86 -8.26 -44.77
C SER A 94 28.44 -8.28 -43.36
N SER A 95 27.55 -8.45 -42.37
CA SER A 95 27.90 -8.75 -40.99
C SER A 95 27.08 -9.96 -40.55
N GLU A 96 27.71 -10.89 -39.83
CA GLU A 96 27.07 -12.13 -39.34
C GLU A 96 26.34 -12.95 -40.43
N GLY A 97 26.83 -12.87 -41.67
CA GLY A 97 26.26 -13.51 -42.85
C GLY A 97 25.14 -12.72 -43.54
N TYR A 98 24.58 -11.69 -42.91
CA TYR A 98 23.49 -10.89 -43.47
C TYR A 98 23.99 -9.69 -44.29
N PRO A 99 23.32 -9.34 -45.40
CA PRO A 99 23.75 -8.27 -46.29
C PRO A 99 23.37 -6.88 -45.74
N ILE A 100 24.36 -6.16 -45.19
CA ILE A 100 24.15 -4.84 -44.56
C ILE A 100 24.58 -3.66 -45.43
N GLY A 101 25.22 -3.87 -46.59
CA GLY A 101 25.65 -2.76 -47.44
C GLY A 101 26.26 -3.16 -48.78
N PHE A 102 26.81 -2.18 -49.48
CA PHE A 102 27.52 -2.38 -50.73
C PHE A 102 28.63 -1.34 -50.97
N THR A 103 29.64 -1.74 -51.75
CA THR A 103 30.73 -0.88 -52.23
C THR A 103 30.74 -0.84 -53.76
N ILE A 104 30.72 0.37 -54.33
CA ILE A 104 30.91 0.69 -55.74
C ILE A 104 32.40 1.02 -55.97
N PRO A 105 33.15 0.27 -56.77
CA PRO A 105 34.57 0.56 -57.03
C PRO A 105 34.82 1.88 -57.75
N ALA A 106 36.08 2.31 -57.74
CA ALA A 106 36.56 3.39 -58.59
C ALA A 106 36.28 3.07 -60.08
N ASN A 107 35.85 4.08 -60.82
CA ASN A 107 35.45 4.03 -62.24
C ASN A 107 34.21 3.17 -62.56
N VAL A 108 33.39 2.85 -61.56
CA VAL A 108 32.06 2.21 -61.72
C VAL A 108 30.96 3.18 -61.30
N ASP A 109 29.77 3.14 -61.94
CA ASP A 109 28.66 4.05 -61.60
C ASP A 109 27.74 3.54 -60.46
N GLY A 110 27.63 2.22 -60.29
CA GLY A 110 26.85 1.58 -59.22
C GLY A 110 25.33 1.70 -59.37
N ARG A 111 24.82 2.04 -60.56
CA ARG A 111 23.39 2.27 -60.82
C ARG A 111 22.51 1.10 -60.34
N SER A 112 21.37 1.43 -59.73
CA SER A 112 20.37 0.49 -59.18
C SER A 112 20.84 -0.41 -58.02
N ALA A 113 22.10 -0.36 -57.59
CA ALA A 113 22.55 -1.03 -56.36
C ALA A 113 21.69 -0.55 -55.17
N ASN A 114 21.08 -1.48 -54.44
CA ASN A 114 20.05 -1.15 -53.45
C ASN A 114 20.06 -2.07 -52.25
N ILE A 115 19.66 -1.51 -51.10
CA ILE A 115 19.42 -2.23 -49.85
C ILE A 115 18.02 -1.88 -49.30
N SER A 116 17.24 -2.92 -48.96
CA SER A 116 15.95 -2.81 -48.24
C SER A 116 16.12 -3.22 -46.77
N THR A 117 15.54 -2.45 -45.86
CA THR A 117 15.76 -2.55 -44.41
C THR A 117 14.42 -2.55 -43.68
N TYR A 118 14.11 -3.58 -42.90
CA TYR A 118 12.77 -3.79 -42.34
C TYR A 118 12.78 -3.70 -40.79
N PRO A 119 12.52 -2.51 -40.20
CA PRO A 119 12.37 -2.35 -38.75
C PRO A 119 10.98 -2.75 -38.22
N LEU A 120 10.08 -3.23 -39.10
CA LEU A 120 8.76 -3.74 -38.76
C LEU A 120 8.53 -5.04 -39.53
N SER A 121 8.37 -6.15 -38.83
CA SER A 121 8.08 -7.47 -39.42
C SER A 121 7.19 -8.40 -38.58
N ASP A 122 6.78 -8.00 -37.37
CA ASP A 122 5.72 -8.73 -36.66
C ASP A 122 4.35 -8.26 -37.20
N ALA A 123 3.55 -9.22 -37.68
CA ALA A 123 2.24 -8.94 -38.26
C ALA A 123 1.21 -8.35 -37.26
N LYS A 124 1.36 -8.59 -35.95
CA LYS A 124 0.51 -8.01 -34.90
C LYS A 124 0.89 -6.56 -34.62
N GLU A 125 2.19 -6.25 -34.60
CA GLU A 125 2.69 -4.88 -34.44
C GLU A 125 2.25 -4.01 -35.64
N ILE A 126 2.43 -4.52 -36.86
CA ILE A 126 1.96 -3.87 -38.09
C ILE A 126 0.43 -3.67 -38.08
N ALA A 127 -0.35 -4.69 -37.66
CA ALA A 127 -1.79 -4.57 -37.54
C ALA A 127 -2.23 -3.53 -36.48
N ALA A 128 -1.50 -3.39 -35.37
CA ALA A 128 -1.77 -2.38 -34.34
C ALA A 128 -1.45 -0.94 -34.79
N LEU A 129 -0.60 -0.78 -35.81
CA LEU A 129 -0.24 0.51 -36.40
C LEU A 129 -1.14 0.95 -37.57
N ALA A 130 -2.13 0.14 -37.97
CA ALA A 130 -3.04 0.43 -39.08
C ALA A 130 -3.64 1.86 -39.03
N GLY A 131 -3.58 2.56 -40.17
CA GLY A 131 -4.05 3.93 -40.34
C GLY A 131 -3.11 5.04 -39.81
N ARG A 132 -1.98 4.69 -39.15
CA ARG A 132 -1.04 5.66 -38.58
C ARG A 132 0.11 5.97 -39.54
N THR A 133 0.65 7.19 -39.47
CA THR A 133 1.86 7.56 -40.21
C THR A 133 3.10 7.40 -39.32
N ILE A 134 4.00 6.53 -39.76
CA ILE A 134 5.34 6.32 -39.20
C ILE A 134 6.39 7.02 -40.06
N TYR A 135 7.45 7.54 -39.43
CA TYR A 135 8.68 7.89 -40.13
C TYR A 135 9.73 6.84 -39.79
N ILE A 136 10.28 6.20 -40.82
CA ILE A 136 11.40 5.27 -40.74
C ILE A 136 12.66 6.05 -41.07
N THR A 137 13.68 5.98 -40.23
CA THR A 137 15.00 6.61 -40.43
C THR A 137 16.08 5.55 -40.47
N ALA A 138 16.76 5.41 -41.60
CA ALA A 138 17.96 4.60 -41.73
C ALA A 138 19.20 5.50 -41.79
N VAL A 139 20.23 5.11 -41.03
CA VAL A 139 21.54 5.72 -40.99
C VAL A 139 22.53 4.72 -41.57
N PHE A 140 23.28 5.15 -42.57
CA PHE A 140 24.28 4.38 -43.27
C PHE A 140 25.66 5.01 -43.09
N ASP A 141 26.66 4.21 -42.78
CA ASP A 141 28.05 4.58 -43.02
C ASP A 141 28.32 4.60 -44.52
N ALA A 142 28.83 5.74 -44.99
CA ALA A 142 29.06 6.01 -46.38
C ALA A 142 30.47 6.55 -46.61
N THR A 143 31.00 6.40 -47.81
CA THR A 143 32.13 7.25 -48.23
C THR A 143 31.72 8.72 -48.22
N ALA A 144 32.60 9.62 -47.76
CA ALA A 144 32.32 11.05 -47.79
C ALA A 144 32.06 11.54 -49.24
N GLY A 145 30.98 12.30 -49.44
CA GLY A 145 30.51 12.73 -50.77
C GLY A 145 29.75 11.65 -51.56
N PHE A 146 29.23 10.60 -50.90
CA PHE A 146 28.45 9.54 -51.53
C PHE A 146 27.27 10.07 -52.35
N PHE A 147 26.49 11.04 -51.85
CA PHE A 147 25.37 11.59 -52.64
C PHE A 147 25.81 12.36 -53.90
N ASP A 148 26.94 13.07 -53.85
CA ASP A 148 27.49 13.76 -55.03
C ASP A 148 28.05 12.77 -56.07
N ARG A 149 28.44 11.58 -55.59
CA ARG A 149 29.11 10.51 -56.34
C ARG A 149 28.15 9.44 -56.89
N ALA A 150 27.06 9.18 -56.17
CA ALA A 150 26.09 8.10 -56.34
C ALA A 150 24.75 8.45 -55.63
N PRO A 151 24.00 9.47 -56.08
CA PRO A 151 22.77 9.93 -55.43
C PRO A 151 21.72 8.81 -55.36
N LEU A 152 20.89 8.78 -54.31
CA LEU A 152 19.85 7.75 -54.14
C LEU A 152 18.59 8.04 -54.98
N SER A 153 17.80 7.00 -55.25
CA SER A 153 16.62 7.00 -56.11
C SER A 153 15.34 7.43 -55.37
N THR A 154 14.27 7.62 -56.13
CA THR A 154 12.93 7.95 -55.64
C THR A 154 12.13 6.74 -55.13
N ALA A 155 12.76 5.58 -54.97
CA ALA A 155 12.18 4.46 -54.22
C ALA A 155 12.49 4.63 -52.73
N TYR A 156 11.45 4.59 -51.89
CA TYR A 156 11.53 4.99 -50.48
C TYR A 156 11.13 3.88 -49.52
N VAL A 157 10.00 3.21 -49.78
CA VAL A 157 9.42 2.20 -48.85
C VAL A 157 9.18 0.87 -49.56
N ASP A 158 9.67 -0.19 -48.92
CA ASP A 158 9.39 -1.60 -49.23
C ASP A 158 8.34 -2.14 -48.25
N ILE A 159 7.46 -3.03 -48.71
CA ILE A 159 6.46 -3.69 -47.85
C ILE A 159 6.51 -5.22 -47.95
N GLY A 160 7.66 -5.78 -48.31
CA GLY A 160 7.91 -7.23 -48.27
C GLY A 160 7.15 -8.05 -49.31
N ARG A 161 6.42 -7.39 -50.22
CA ARG A 161 5.67 -8.04 -51.32
C ARG A 161 6.34 -7.91 -52.70
N GLY A 162 7.47 -7.21 -52.79
CA GLY A 162 8.25 -7.02 -54.01
C GLY A 162 8.83 -5.61 -54.15
N LEU A 163 9.99 -5.51 -54.80
CA LEU A 163 10.74 -4.26 -54.96
C LEU A 163 9.98 -3.24 -55.82
N GLY A 164 9.54 -2.16 -55.18
CA GLY A 164 8.87 -1.02 -55.80
C GLY A 164 8.57 0.04 -54.74
N ASN A 165 8.29 1.30 -55.12
CA ASN A 165 7.95 2.33 -54.14
C ASN A 165 6.47 2.21 -53.74
N ASN A 166 6.18 1.49 -52.67
CA ASN A 166 4.82 1.10 -52.29
C ASN A 166 4.02 2.19 -51.55
N GLY A 167 4.14 3.46 -51.99
CA GLY A 167 3.43 4.62 -51.43
C GLY A 167 4.19 5.43 -50.39
N GLY A 168 5.48 5.16 -50.17
CA GLY A 168 6.34 5.96 -49.28
C GLY A 168 6.62 7.38 -49.80
N ILE A 169 6.91 8.30 -48.87
CA ILE A 169 7.28 9.69 -49.14
C ILE A 169 8.64 9.99 -48.51
N LEU A 170 9.58 10.60 -49.24
CA LEU A 170 10.85 11.05 -48.65
C LEU A 170 10.64 12.27 -47.74
N VAL A 171 11.10 12.17 -46.49
CA VAL A 171 11.07 13.26 -45.50
C VAL A 171 12.41 13.99 -45.50
N SER A 172 13.52 13.26 -45.56
CA SER A 172 14.85 13.83 -45.75
C SER A 172 15.85 12.79 -46.27
N ASP A 173 16.77 13.26 -47.11
CA ASP A 173 18.05 12.60 -47.38
C ASP A 173 19.14 13.61 -46.98
N LYS A 174 20.08 13.22 -46.11
CA LYS A 174 21.17 14.09 -45.68
C LYS A 174 22.46 13.33 -45.43
N GLN A 175 23.53 13.73 -46.11
CA GLN A 175 24.89 13.27 -45.82
C GLN A 175 25.62 14.29 -44.95
N VAL A 176 26.37 13.81 -43.95
CA VAL A 176 27.32 14.60 -43.17
C VAL A 176 28.60 13.80 -43.04
N GLY A 177 29.65 14.18 -43.76
CA GLY A 177 30.90 13.42 -43.83
C GLY A 177 30.65 11.98 -44.29
N GLY A 178 31.21 11.01 -43.59
CA GLY A 178 31.07 9.57 -43.88
C GLY A 178 29.75 8.93 -43.42
N THR A 179 28.66 9.67 -43.30
CA THR A 179 27.37 9.13 -42.85
C THR A 179 26.21 9.73 -43.64
N VAL A 180 25.38 8.85 -44.21
CA VAL A 180 24.15 9.17 -44.95
C VAL A 180 22.95 8.80 -44.07
N THR A 181 22.06 9.76 -43.81
CA THR A 181 20.77 9.50 -43.15
C THR A 181 19.65 9.69 -44.17
N ARG A 182 18.83 8.66 -44.36
CA ARG A 182 17.59 8.69 -45.13
C ARG A 182 16.41 8.53 -44.18
N THR A 183 15.40 9.38 -44.29
CA THR A 183 14.14 9.28 -43.54
C THR A 183 12.96 9.31 -44.51
N VAL A 184 12.08 8.33 -44.40
CA VAL A 184 10.89 8.16 -45.24
C VAL A 184 9.64 8.06 -44.35
N GLY A 185 8.56 8.70 -44.78
CA GLY A 185 7.24 8.60 -44.15
C GLY A 185 6.40 7.55 -44.86
N TYR A 186 5.65 6.77 -44.08
CA TYR A 186 4.69 5.78 -44.58
C TYR A 186 3.44 5.74 -43.71
N THR A 187 2.28 5.57 -44.32
CA THR A 187 1.01 5.34 -43.61
C THR A 187 0.67 3.86 -43.68
N VAL A 188 0.66 3.21 -42.53
CA VAL A 188 0.50 1.74 -42.40
C VAL A 188 -0.92 1.33 -42.76
N ILE A 189 -1.06 0.29 -43.58
CA ILE A 189 -2.35 -0.26 -44.04
C ILE A 189 -2.90 -1.30 -43.05
N GLY A 190 -2.00 -2.02 -42.36
CA GLY A 190 -2.31 -2.99 -41.30
C GLY A 190 -2.32 -4.46 -41.73
N ASN A 191 -1.83 -4.78 -42.94
CA ASN A 191 -1.70 -6.17 -43.41
C ASN A 191 -0.41 -6.46 -44.20
N GLU A 192 0.55 -5.53 -44.19
CA GLU A 192 1.87 -5.67 -44.76
C GLU A 192 2.64 -6.79 -44.03
N PRO A 193 3.32 -7.72 -44.73
CA PRO A 193 4.12 -8.78 -44.10
C PRO A 193 5.39 -8.23 -43.43
N ALA A 194 5.87 -7.08 -43.89
CA ALA A 194 6.93 -6.28 -43.28
C ALA A 194 6.80 -4.85 -43.81
N ILE A 195 7.40 -3.87 -43.14
CA ILE A 195 7.50 -2.48 -43.62
C ILE A 195 8.94 -2.00 -43.48
N GLY A 196 9.49 -1.40 -44.52
CA GLY A 196 10.91 -1.11 -44.60
C GLY A 196 11.30 0.08 -45.47
N LEU A 197 12.54 0.55 -45.29
CA LEU A 197 13.14 1.68 -45.99
C LEU A 197 14.15 1.19 -47.03
N ILE A 198 14.07 1.75 -48.25
CA ILE A 198 14.96 1.45 -49.37
C ILE A 198 16.02 2.55 -49.54
N ALA A 199 17.28 2.17 -49.62
CA ALA A 199 18.37 3.00 -50.11
C ALA A 199 18.93 2.39 -51.40
N GLN A 200 18.49 2.92 -52.55
CA GLN A 200 18.91 2.51 -53.90
C GLN A 200 19.67 3.63 -54.60
N VAL A 201 20.80 3.33 -55.25
CA VAL A 201 21.52 4.27 -56.12
C VAL A 201 20.70 4.58 -57.38
N SER A 202 20.52 5.86 -57.65
CA SER A 202 19.77 6.38 -58.79
C SER A 202 20.41 6.02 -60.13
N LEU A 203 19.58 5.84 -61.15
CA LEU A 203 19.99 5.71 -62.55
C LEU A 203 20.76 6.93 -63.07
N ALA A 204 20.72 8.06 -62.36
CA ALA A 204 21.47 9.28 -62.67
C ALA A 204 22.94 9.26 -62.20
N ALA A 205 23.37 8.29 -61.39
CA ALA A 205 24.78 8.15 -60.99
C ALA A 205 25.71 7.97 -62.21
N VAL A 206 26.99 8.32 -62.10
CA VAL A 206 27.99 8.20 -63.18
C VAL A 206 29.30 7.60 -62.66
N ALA A 207 30.16 7.10 -63.55
CA ALA A 207 31.45 6.54 -63.17
C ALA A 207 32.46 7.65 -62.82
N ALA A 208 33.19 7.50 -61.71
CA ALA A 208 34.22 8.44 -61.27
C ALA A 208 35.34 7.74 -60.46
N PRO A 209 36.56 8.31 -60.36
CA PRO A 209 37.76 7.58 -59.94
C PRO A 209 37.89 7.29 -58.45
N SER A 210 36.90 7.66 -57.63
CA SER A 210 36.81 7.27 -56.22
C SER A 210 35.86 6.09 -56.01
N ILE A 211 36.24 5.21 -55.09
CA ILE A 211 35.37 4.19 -54.50
C ILE A 211 34.26 4.90 -53.72
N ALA A 212 33.04 4.37 -53.78
CA ALA A 212 31.92 4.80 -52.97
C ALA A 212 31.31 3.61 -52.22
N SER A 213 30.90 3.74 -50.97
CA SER A 213 30.22 2.67 -50.23
C SER A 213 29.05 3.19 -49.41
N LEU A 214 28.12 2.29 -49.08
CA LEU A 214 26.93 2.54 -48.27
C LEU A 214 26.61 1.29 -47.43
N THR A 215 26.62 1.41 -46.12
CA THR A 215 26.49 0.29 -45.17
C THR A 215 25.54 0.68 -44.05
N LEU A 216 24.46 -0.06 -43.82
CA LEU A 216 23.50 0.22 -42.77
C LEU A 216 24.18 0.15 -41.39
N ARG A 217 24.05 1.23 -40.62
CA ARG A 217 24.48 1.33 -39.21
C ARG A 217 23.30 1.19 -38.27
N SER A 218 22.14 1.75 -38.61
CA SER A 218 20.90 1.59 -37.85
C SER A 218 19.67 1.91 -38.70
N VAL A 219 18.53 1.26 -38.45
CA VAL A 219 17.21 1.74 -38.90
C VAL A 219 16.25 1.73 -37.71
N THR A 220 15.49 2.80 -37.54
CA THR A 220 14.48 2.94 -36.49
C THR A 220 13.21 3.54 -37.08
N TYR A 221 12.05 3.17 -36.53
CA TYR A 221 10.79 3.84 -36.86
C TYR A 221 10.26 4.62 -35.65
N ARG A 222 9.42 5.63 -35.90
CA ARG A 222 8.60 6.28 -34.88
C ARG A 222 7.25 6.66 -35.47
N VAL A 223 6.18 6.60 -34.67
CA VAL A 223 4.89 7.20 -35.04
C VAL A 223 5.06 8.72 -35.04
N VAL A 224 4.62 9.41 -36.10
CA VAL A 224 4.77 10.88 -36.24
C VAL A 224 3.43 11.61 -36.24
N SER A 225 2.32 10.88 -36.38
CA SER A 225 1.00 11.40 -36.04
C SER A 225 0.12 10.39 -35.29
N THR A 226 -0.31 10.76 -34.08
CA THR A 226 -1.72 11.15 -33.92
C THR A 226 -1.90 12.55 -34.55
N PRO A 227 -3.05 12.90 -35.12
CA PRO A 227 -3.18 14.13 -35.92
C PRO A 227 -2.72 15.41 -35.19
N ASP A 228 -1.85 16.14 -35.90
CA ASP A 228 -1.45 17.56 -35.78
C ASP A 228 -0.46 18.09 -34.69
N ALA A 229 0.66 18.59 -35.24
CA ALA A 229 1.28 19.91 -34.98
C ALA A 229 2.20 20.19 -33.74
N SER A 230 3.52 20.15 -34.02
CA SER A 230 4.60 20.95 -33.36
C SER A 230 5.01 20.53 -31.93
N SER A 231 6.07 21.07 -31.29
CA SER A 231 7.07 22.09 -31.70
C SER A 231 8.53 21.57 -31.51
N GLY A 232 9.60 22.24 -31.07
CA GLY A 232 9.85 23.56 -30.47
C GLY A 232 11.35 23.79 -30.16
N ALA A 233 11.75 24.99 -29.70
CA ALA A 233 13.16 25.41 -29.58
C ALA A 233 13.92 24.82 -28.36
N GLU A 234 13.22 24.45 -27.29
CA GLU A 234 13.81 24.02 -26.01
C GLU A 234 14.57 22.67 -26.12
N ASN A 235 14.24 21.88 -27.14
CA ASN A 235 14.69 20.51 -27.33
C ASN A 235 16.22 20.33 -27.38
N ILE A 236 17.00 21.32 -27.83
CA ILE A 236 18.48 21.21 -27.88
C ILE A 236 19.07 21.18 -26.45
N GLY A 237 18.49 21.95 -25.53
CA GLY A 237 18.89 21.99 -24.12
C GLY A 237 18.48 20.75 -23.32
N LEU A 238 17.52 19.96 -23.82
CA LEU A 238 17.22 18.62 -23.30
C LEU A 238 18.10 17.56 -23.98
N ALA A 239 18.28 17.59 -25.30
CA ALA A 239 19.04 16.59 -26.05
C ALA A 239 20.50 16.45 -25.56
N LEU A 240 21.16 17.56 -25.24
CA LEU A 240 22.53 17.55 -24.69
C LEU A 240 22.61 17.02 -23.25
N ARG A 241 21.55 17.19 -22.44
CA ARG A 241 21.45 16.58 -21.10
C ARG A 241 21.11 15.09 -21.18
N GLY A 242 20.26 14.69 -22.12
CA GLY A 242 20.02 13.28 -22.45
C GLY A 242 21.27 12.55 -22.92
N LEU A 243 22.16 13.21 -23.69
CA LEU A 243 23.44 12.64 -24.13
C LEU A 243 24.41 12.32 -22.97
N ALA A 244 24.37 13.06 -21.87
CA ALA A 244 25.13 12.73 -20.65
C ALA A 244 24.58 11.50 -19.91
N GLN A 245 23.27 11.25 -20.02
CA GLN A 245 22.57 10.14 -19.36
C GLN A 245 22.56 8.86 -20.22
N ALA A 246 22.54 8.98 -21.55
CA ALA A 246 22.37 7.88 -22.51
C ALA A 246 23.64 7.05 -22.81
N ARG A 247 24.69 7.15 -21.99
CA ARG A 247 25.91 6.33 -22.08
C ARG A 247 26.34 5.82 -20.71
N PHE A 248 27.11 4.72 -20.71
CA PHE A 248 27.74 4.17 -19.51
C PHE A 248 29.04 4.94 -19.19
N GLY A 249 28.91 6.17 -18.71
CA GLY A 249 30.00 7.03 -18.21
C GLY A 249 29.82 7.40 -16.73
N VAL A 250 30.91 7.66 -16.02
CA VAL A 250 30.88 8.17 -14.64
C VAL A 250 30.95 9.69 -14.67
N SER A 251 29.86 10.38 -14.31
CA SER A 251 29.94 11.80 -13.97
C SER A 251 30.73 11.93 -12.68
N LEU A 252 31.92 12.51 -12.77
CA LEU A 252 32.77 12.76 -11.61
C LEU A 252 32.37 14.04 -10.85
N ALA A 253 31.36 14.78 -11.35
CA ALA A 253 30.75 15.92 -10.68
C ALA A 253 29.99 15.57 -9.37
N ALA A 254 30.11 14.33 -8.88
CA ALA A 254 29.69 13.88 -7.56
C ALA A 254 30.79 13.87 -6.45
N GLU A 255 32.09 13.80 -6.76
CA GLU A 255 33.14 13.64 -5.73
C GLU A 255 33.59 14.97 -5.08
N LYS A 256 34.74 15.00 -4.37
CA LYS A 256 35.23 16.21 -3.69
C LYS A 256 36.32 16.88 -4.53
N TYR A 257 36.03 18.01 -5.15
CA TYR A 257 37.04 18.75 -5.91
C TYR A 257 37.93 19.59 -5.01
N GLU A 258 39.17 19.69 -5.44
CA GLU A 258 40.04 20.82 -5.15
C GLU A 258 40.32 21.46 -6.51
N GLY A 259 39.48 22.42 -6.88
CA GLY A 259 39.71 23.28 -8.04
C GLY A 259 40.85 24.23 -7.72
N ILE A 260 41.99 24.06 -8.37
CA ILE A 260 43.23 24.82 -8.12
C ILE A 260 43.73 25.37 -9.45
N GLY A 261 44.20 26.63 -9.50
CA GLY A 261 44.67 27.20 -10.75
C GLY A 261 45.33 28.56 -10.57
N THR A 262 45.63 29.22 -11.70
CA THR A 262 46.23 30.55 -11.73
C THR A 262 45.35 31.50 -12.52
N LEU A 263 45.03 32.66 -11.94
CA LEU A 263 44.43 33.80 -12.63
C LEU A 263 45.53 34.76 -13.08
N ALA A 264 45.41 35.27 -14.31
CA ALA A 264 46.23 36.37 -14.81
C ALA A 264 45.39 37.63 -15.06
N SER A 265 46.06 38.77 -15.23
CA SER A 265 45.50 39.99 -15.88
C SER A 265 44.11 40.47 -15.42
N GLY A 266 43.84 40.44 -14.10
CA GLY A 266 42.65 41.08 -13.50
C GLY A 266 41.37 40.24 -13.43
N LEU A 267 41.46 38.93 -13.67
CA LEU A 267 40.32 38.00 -13.59
C LEU A 267 39.92 37.67 -12.15
N SER A 268 38.74 37.07 -11.98
CA SER A 268 38.27 36.50 -10.72
C SER A 268 37.76 35.06 -10.88
N TRP A 269 37.74 34.29 -9.78
CA TRP A 269 37.23 32.93 -9.76
C TRP A 269 35.70 32.93 -9.67
N LEU A 270 35.03 32.14 -10.51
CA LEU A 270 33.66 31.71 -10.26
C LEU A 270 33.70 30.55 -9.28
N ARG A 271 32.95 30.68 -8.19
CA ARG A 271 32.84 29.67 -7.14
C ARG A 271 31.44 29.10 -7.09
N ASP A 272 31.38 27.83 -6.72
CA ASP A 272 30.15 27.15 -6.38
C ASP A 272 29.60 27.70 -5.04
N PRO A 273 28.32 28.11 -4.96
CA PRO A 273 27.80 28.79 -3.77
C PRO A 273 27.59 27.84 -2.57
N GLU A 274 27.37 26.54 -2.81
CA GLU A 274 27.15 25.55 -1.75
C GLU A 274 28.46 25.06 -1.14
N THR A 275 29.47 24.82 -1.99
CA THR A 275 30.74 24.19 -1.58
C THR A 275 31.94 25.14 -1.53
N ASN A 276 31.77 26.39 -1.97
CA ASN A 276 32.82 27.42 -2.12
C ASN A 276 34.01 27.00 -3.03
N ASN A 277 33.87 25.88 -3.76
CA ASN A 277 34.91 25.37 -4.66
C ASN A 277 35.03 26.22 -5.91
N ILE A 278 36.23 26.26 -6.49
CA ILE A 278 36.45 26.93 -7.78
C ILE A 278 35.87 26.05 -8.89
N VAL A 279 34.93 26.60 -9.67
CA VAL A 279 34.24 25.90 -10.78
C VAL A 279 34.41 26.59 -12.13
N GLY A 280 35.10 27.73 -12.18
CA GLY A 280 35.22 28.51 -13.41
C GLY A 280 35.89 29.87 -13.18
N TRP A 281 35.87 30.73 -14.19
CA TRP A 281 36.45 32.09 -14.14
C TRP A 281 35.54 33.14 -14.77
N TYR A 282 35.76 34.38 -14.34
CA TYR A 282 35.14 35.60 -14.84
C TYR A 282 36.21 36.53 -15.40
N ILE A 283 35.99 37.01 -16.62
CA ILE A 283 36.88 37.86 -17.42
C ILE A 283 36.18 39.21 -17.64
N PRO A 284 36.61 40.31 -16.99
CA PRO A 284 36.04 41.62 -17.24
C PRO A 284 36.26 42.07 -18.70
N ALA A 285 35.29 42.80 -19.26
CA ALA A 285 35.43 43.49 -20.55
C ALA A 285 36.74 44.31 -20.61
N GLY A 286 37.39 44.29 -21.77
CA GLY A 286 38.67 44.96 -22.01
C GLY A 286 39.91 44.21 -21.49
N THR A 287 39.77 43.09 -20.76
CA THR A 287 40.94 42.35 -20.23
C THR A 287 41.43 41.25 -21.19
N PRO A 288 42.76 41.02 -21.32
CA PRO A 288 43.29 39.97 -22.19
C PRO A 288 43.07 38.54 -21.68
N GLY A 289 43.07 38.34 -20.35
CA GLY A 289 42.78 37.07 -19.66
C GLY A 289 43.65 35.83 -19.97
N GLY A 290 44.63 35.92 -20.86
CA GLY A 290 45.46 34.80 -21.33
C GLY A 290 46.28 34.11 -20.25
N PHE A 291 46.73 32.88 -20.54
CA PHE A 291 47.45 31.95 -19.65
C PHE A 291 46.67 31.44 -18.43
N THR A 292 45.59 32.09 -18.02
CA THR A 292 44.68 31.64 -16.96
C THR A 292 44.27 30.18 -17.14
N TYR A 293 44.37 29.38 -16.09
CA TYR A 293 44.00 27.96 -16.13
C TYR A 293 43.41 27.48 -14.81
N ILE A 294 42.55 26.47 -14.89
CA ILE A 294 41.98 25.74 -13.75
C ILE A 294 42.30 24.25 -13.91
N ASN A 295 42.84 23.64 -12.85
CA ASN A 295 42.99 22.21 -12.70
C ASN A 295 41.85 21.71 -11.82
N TRP A 296 41.23 20.63 -12.27
CA TRP A 296 40.25 19.83 -11.56
C TRP A 296 40.89 18.45 -11.34
N ILE A 297 40.90 17.96 -10.10
CA ILE A 297 41.69 16.78 -9.68
C ILE A 297 40.76 15.74 -9.05
N TRP A 298 40.90 14.48 -9.47
CA TRP A 298 40.25 13.31 -8.89
C TRP A 298 41.27 12.30 -8.37
N TYR A 299 40.93 11.65 -7.27
CA TYR A 299 41.74 10.65 -6.58
C TYR A 299 40.97 9.31 -6.54
N PRO A 300 41.07 8.46 -7.59
CA PRO A 300 40.40 7.17 -7.60
C PRO A 300 40.83 6.34 -6.38
N GLN A 301 39.87 5.63 -5.77
CA GLN A 301 40.12 4.74 -4.63
C GLN A 301 40.55 3.34 -5.12
N ASP A 302 40.92 2.43 -4.21
CA ASP A 302 41.63 1.18 -4.53
C ASP A 302 41.07 0.39 -5.73
N ASP A 303 39.76 0.12 -5.76
CA ASP A 303 39.13 -0.58 -6.89
C ASP A 303 38.97 0.30 -8.14
N ASP A 304 38.73 1.61 -7.96
CA ASP A 304 38.59 2.53 -9.09
C ASP A 304 39.93 2.67 -9.84
N ALA A 305 41.05 2.69 -9.11
CA ALA A 305 42.40 2.70 -9.66
C ALA A 305 42.74 1.41 -10.42
N ARG A 306 42.16 0.26 -10.05
CA ARG A 306 42.30 -1.03 -10.78
C ARG A 306 41.57 -1.00 -12.13
N TYR A 307 40.35 -0.46 -12.19
CA TYR A 307 39.62 -0.35 -13.46
C TYR A 307 40.23 0.71 -14.40
N LEU A 308 40.86 1.75 -13.84
CA LEU A 308 41.46 2.84 -14.61
C LEU A 308 42.91 2.59 -15.00
N GLY A 309 43.70 1.83 -14.25
CA GLY A 309 45.17 1.78 -14.39
C GLY A 309 45.68 1.08 -15.65
N GLY A 310 46.01 1.86 -16.69
CA GLY A 310 46.42 1.36 -18.01
C GLY A 310 45.27 1.25 -19.03
N ALA A 311 44.07 1.68 -18.66
CA ALA A 311 42.90 1.73 -19.54
C ALA A 311 42.98 2.84 -20.60
N ASN A 312 42.41 2.60 -21.78
CA ASN A 312 41.99 3.69 -22.66
C ASN A 312 40.68 4.30 -22.11
N ILE A 313 40.69 5.61 -21.87
CA ILE A 313 39.54 6.34 -21.36
C ILE A 313 39.09 7.44 -22.32
N ARG A 314 37.79 7.76 -22.27
CA ARG A 314 37.24 8.99 -22.84
C ARG A 314 36.81 9.91 -21.70
N VAL A 315 37.20 11.17 -21.78
CA VAL A 315 36.80 12.22 -20.84
C VAL A 315 35.98 13.26 -21.60
N THR A 316 34.70 13.40 -21.25
CA THR A 316 33.82 14.44 -21.80
C THR A 316 33.68 15.55 -20.77
N ILE A 317 34.09 16.77 -21.16
CA ILE A 317 34.07 17.95 -20.32
C ILE A 317 32.97 18.89 -20.83
N LEU A 318 31.96 19.15 -20.01
CA LEU A 318 30.85 20.04 -20.32
C LEU A 318 31.05 21.37 -19.60
N LEU A 319 30.98 22.49 -20.34
CA LEU A 319 31.13 23.85 -19.85
C LEU A 319 29.91 24.70 -20.21
N GLU A 320 29.60 25.66 -19.35
CA GLU A 320 28.79 26.84 -19.65
C GLU A 320 29.72 28.03 -19.92
N THR A 321 29.37 28.88 -20.88
CA THR A 321 30.04 30.16 -21.16
C THR A 321 29.04 31.28 -21.42
N SER A 322 29.49 32.53 -21.34
CA SER A 322 28.77 33.67 -21.94
C SER A 322 28.37 33.36 -23.41
N PRO A 323 27.22 33.87 -23.91
CA PRO A 323 26.76 33.58 -25.28
C PRO A 323 27.81 33.92 -26.34
N ASP A 324 28.47 35.07 -26.14
CA ASP A 324 29.43 35.64 -27.08
C ASP A 324 30.89 35.21 -26.81
N TYR A 325 31.13 34.25 -25.89
CA TYR A 325 32.48 33.81 -25.52
C TYR A 325 33.27 33.41 -26.77
N ALA A 326 34.19 34.28 -27.20
CA ALA A 326 34.94 34.10 -28.45
C ALA A 326 36.22 33.29 -28.24
N ARG A 327 36.71 33.26 -27.00
CA ARG A 327 38.05 32.79 -26.65
C ARG A 327 38.21 31.28 -26.79
N VAL A 328 39.44 30.85 -27.09
CA VAL A 328 39.85 29.44 -27.14
C VAL A 328 40.11 28.94 -25.73
N ILE A 329 39.42 27.86 -25.34
CA ILE A 329 39.70 27.10 -24.12
C ILE A 329 40.35 25.80 -24.59
N THR A 330 41.56 25.54 -24.11
CA THR A 330 42.34 24.34 -24.42
C THR A 330 42.17 23.35 -23.27
N PRO A 331 41.49 22.21 -23.47
CA PRO A 331 41.51 21.11 -22.51
C PRO A 331 42.85 20.36 -22.59
N LEU A 332 43.31 19.91 -21.43
CA LEU A 332 44.42 18.97 -21.25
C LEU A 332 44.00 17.95 -20.18
N VAL A 333 44.37 16.69 -20.32
CA VAL A 333 44.09 15.63 -19.33
C VAL A 333 45.36 14.82 -19.08
N GLY A 334 45.65 14.52 -17.81
CA GLY A 334 46.82 13.74 -17.40
C GLY A 334 46.51 12.76 -16.28
N ALA A 335 47.32 11.73 -16.16
CA ALA A 335 47.20 10.64 -15.19
C ALA A 335 48.56 10.46 -14.50
N PHE A 336 48.60 10.57 -13.18
CA PHE A 336 49.85 10.72 -12.44
C PHE A 336 49.96 9.76 -11.25
N LEU A 337 51.19 9.47 -10.88
CA LEU A 337 51.60 8.88 -9.60
C LEU A 337 52.06 9.99 -8.64
N ARG A 338 52.27 9.67 -7.36
CA ARG A 338 52.94 10.50 -6.36
C ARG A 338 54.12 9.72 -5.74
N PRO A 339 55.15 10.41 -5.20
CA PRO A 339 55.42 11.84 -5.31
C PRO A 339 56.24 12.21 -6.56
N THR A 340 56.79 11.23 -7.28
CA THR A 340 57.59 11.44 -8.50
C THR A 340 56.68 11.82 -9.68
N GLY A 341 56.98 12.94 -10.33
CA GLY A 341 56.12 13.55 -11.35
C GLY A 341 55.75 12.60 -12.50
N GLY A 342 54.47 12.60 -12.86
CA GLY A 342 53.92 11.81 -13.97
C GLY A 342 53.64 12.61 -15.25
N ASP A 343 53.22 11.88 -16.28
CA ASP A 343 52.98 12.39 -17.63
C ASP A 343 51.51 12.78 -17.91
N PHE A 344 51.30 13.43 -19.06
CA PHE A 344 49.95 13.52 -19.67
C PHE A 344 49.50 12.14 -20.18
N LEU A 345 48.20 11.97 -20.47
CA LEU A 345 47.71 10.71 -21.05
C LEU A 345 48.50 10.37 -22.32
N THR A 346 48.94 9.11 -22.44
CA THR A 346 49.55 8.67 -23.70
C THR A 346 48.46 8.54 -24.77
N ASN A 347 48.82 8.72 -26.04
CA ASN A 347 47.85 8.78 -27.16
C ASN A 347 46.77 9.88 -27.02
N TYR A 348 47.01 10.94 -26.24
CA TYR A 348 46.08 12.05 -26.02
C TYR A 348 45.53 12.64 -27.34
N ARG A 349 44.20 12.65 -27.48
CA ARG A 349 43.49 13.30 -28.60
C ARG A 349 42.22 14.00 -28.15
N VAL A 350 42.00 15.23 -28.64
CA VAL A 350 40.69 15.90 -28.54
C VAL A 350 39.87 15.46 -29.75
N LEU A 351 38.82 14.66 -29.52
CA LEU A 351 37.97 14.10 -30.57
C LEU A 351 37.00 15.12 -31.15
N SER A 352 36.39 15.96 -30.32
CA SER A 352 35.42 16.95 -30.77
C SER A 352 35.29 18.11 -29.80
N GLN A 353 35.01 19.29 -30.37
CA GLN A 353 34.48 20.44 -29.66
C GLN A 353 33.10 20.73 -30.23
N GLN A 354 32.05 20.63 -29.40
CA GLN A 354 30.70 21.05 -29.77
C GLN A 354 30.36 22.37 -29.06
N ARG A 355 29.64 23.26 -29.74
CA ARG A 355 29.25 24.57 -29.22
C ARG A 355 27.78 24.87 -29.55
N SER A 356 27.01 25.17 -28.51
CA SER A 356 25.78 25.98 -28.57
C SER A 356 26.11 27.43 -28.19
N SER A 357 25.13 28.34 -28.12
CA SER A 357 25.38 29.73 -27.70
C SER A 357 26.14 29.82 -26.37
N THR A 358 25.58 29.23 -25.31
CA THR A 358 26.12 29.25 -23.94
C THR A 358 26.75 27.94 -23.46
N VAL A 359 26.76 26.87 -24.26
CA VAL A 359 27.27 25.55 -23.83
C VAL A 359 28.37 25.07 -24.75
N ARG A 360 29.47 24.58 -24.17
CA ARG A 360 30.61 23.98 -24.89
C ARG A 360 30.89 22.58 -24.34
N ALA A 361 31.06 21.59 -25.22
CA ALA A 361 31.50 20.25 -24.86
C ALA A 361 32.84 19.94 -25.51
N TYR A 362 33.78 19.40 -24.75
CA TYR A 362 35.07 18.89 -25.24
C TYR A 362 35.14 17.41 -24.96
N ILE A 363 35.37 16.60 -26.00
CA ILE A 363 35.60 15.16 -25.84
C ILE A 363 37.08 14.89 -26.04
N VAL A 364 37.69 14.24 -25.06
CA VAL A 364 39.10 13.86 -25.01
C VAL A 364 39.20 12.33 -24.91
N GLU A 365 40.21 11.73 -25.51
CA GLU A 365 40.61 10.35 -25.26
C GLU A 365 42.11 10.25 -25.01
N GLY A 366 42.51 9.20 -24.28
CA GLY A 366 43.90 8.81 -24.09
C GLY A 366 44.04 7.59 -23.19
N THR A 367 45.20 6.96 -23.21
CA THR A 367 45.55 5.85 -22.33
C THR A 367 46.10 6.40 -21.01
N THR A 368 45.61 5.89 -19.90
CA THR A 368 46.14 6.16 -18.56
C THR A 368 47.43 5.38 -18.30
N ILE A 369 48.06 5.62 -17.15
CA ILE A 369 49.19 4.83 -16.66
C ILE A 369 48.74 3.74 -15.68
N ALA A 370 49.47 2.63 -15.64
CA ALA A 370 49.27 1.59 -14.62
C ALA A 370 49.52 2.16 -13.21
N GLY A 371 48.67 1.79 -12.24
CA GLY A 371 48.78 2.27 -10.86
C GLY A 371 48.37 3.74 -10.64
N ILE A 372 47.59 4.34 -11.54
CA ILE A 372 47.10 5.73 -11.45
C ILE A 372 46.54 6.10 -10.06
N GLU A 373 47.12 7.14 -9.44
CA GLU A 373 46.70 7.65 -8.13
C GLU A 373 45.89 8.96 -8.23
N GLN A 374 46.06 9.71 -9.32
CA GLN A 374 45.29 10.93 -9.58
C GLN A 374 45.06 11.14 -11.08
N LEU A 375 43.82 11.52 -11.43
CA LEU A 375 43.42 11.97 -12.78
C LEU A 375 43.16 13.47 -12.73
N VAL A 376 43.77 14.24 -13.63
CA VAL A 376 43.66 15.71 -13.66
C VAL A 376 43.11 16.18 -14.99
N VAL A 377 42.08 17.02 -14.94
CA VAL A 377 41.55 17.76 -16.08
C VAL A 377 41.94 19.23 -15.93
N THR A 378 42.70 19.76 -16.88
CA THR A 378 43.11 21.17 -16.92
C THR A 378 42.40 21.88 -18.06
N LEU A 379 41.85 23.06 -17.79
CA LEU A 379 41.30 23.96 -18.81
C LEU A 379 42.12 25.25 -18.80
N GLN A 380 42.70 25.62 -19.94
CA GLN A 380 43.51 26.84 -20.08
C GLN A 380 42.94 27.81 -21.13
N ASN A 381 42.86 29.09 -20.78
CA ASN A 381 42.45 30.16 -21.67
C ASN A 381 43.62 30.60 -22.58
N GLY A 382 43.45 30.45 -23.90
CA GLY A 382 44.32 31.08 -24.90
C GLY A 382 45.71 30.48 -25.11
N ARG A 383 45.92 29.17 -24.90
CA ARG A 383 47.19 28.49 -25.28
C ARG A 383 47.01 27.58 -26.49
N GLN A 384 47.60 27.98 -27.61
CA GLN A 384 47.74 27.15 -28.81
C GLN A 384 49.02 26.31 -28.75
N SER A 385 49.01 25.09 -29.30
CA SER A 385 50.14 24.15 -29.29
C SER A 385 51.10 24.43 -30.45
N GLY A 386 52.04 25.34 -30.22
CA GLY A 386 53.03 25.80 -31.21
C GLY A 386 53.36 27.27 -30.94
N GLY A 387 54.64 27.62 -30.87
CA GLY A 387 55.08 28.88 -30.26
C GLY A 387 54.89 30.13 -31.13
N SER A 388 53.70 30.76 -31.09
CA SER A 388 53.51 32.21 -31.29
C SER A 388 52.12 32.64 -30.83
N VAL A 389 52.02 33.73 -30.06
CA VAL A 389 50.74 34.32 -29.66
C VAL A 389 50.40 35.46 -30.63
N SER A 390 49.53 35.20 -31.60
CA SER A 390 49.10 36.17 -32.60
C SER A 390 47.62 36.50 -32.46
N GLY A 391 47.30 37.74 -32.09
CA GLY A 391 45.93 38.26 -31.97
C GLY A 391 45.70 38.91 -30.62
N ASP A 392 45.16 40.13 -30.63
CA ASP A 392 44.78 40.81 -29.39
C ASP A 392 43.52 40.15 -28.79
N MET A 393 43.57 39.87 -27.50
CA MET A 393 42.55 39.09 -26.76
C MET A 393 41.65 39.97 -25.89
N THR A 394 41.65 41.29 -26.10
CA THR A 394 40.74 42.23 -25.43
C THR A 394 39.35 42.23 -26.09
N THR A 395 38.41 41.44 -25.56
CA THR A 395 36.99 41.54 -25.95
C THR A 395 36.35 42.79 -25.34
N LEU A 396 35.47 43.47 -26.07
CA LEU A 396 34.64 44.57 -25.53
C LEU A 396 33.53 44.07 -24.58
N THR A 397 33.31 42.75 -24.53
CA THR A 397 32.33 42.07 -23.69
C THR A 397 33.00 41.34 -22.52
N THR A 398 32.26 41.23 -21.41
CA THR A 398 32.60 40.41 -20.24
C THR A 398 32.34 38.94 -20.54
N ASP A 399 33.30 38.08 -20.21
CA ASP A 399 33.28 36.65 -20.52
C ASP A 399 33.26 35.79 -19.26
N THR A 400 32.43 34.74 -19.25
CA THR A 400 32.37 33.74 -18.17
C THR A 400 32.60 32.34 -18.71
N MET A 401 33.21 31.47 -17.90
CA MET A 401 33.29 30.03 -18.14
C MET A 401 33.08 29.30 -16.82
N LYS A 402 32.17 28.33 -16.78
CA LYS A 402 31.89 27.44 -15.65
C LYS A 402 31.92 25.98 -16.12
N ILE A 403 32.51 25.08 -15.35
CA ILE A 403 32.42 23.63 -15.55
C ILE A 403 31.04 23.16 -15.08
N LEU A 404 30.33 22.42 -15.94
CA LEU A 404 29.04 21.80 -15.65
C LEU A 404 29.21 20.33 -15.23
N ASP A 405 30.02 19.55 -15.96
CA ASP A 405 30.27 18.14 -15.68
C ASP A 405 31.60 17.67 -16.30
N ILE A 406 32.18 16.62 -15.74
CA ILE A 406 33.31 15.85 -16.28
C ILE A 406 32.94 14.37 -16.20
N ILE A 407 32.68 13.77 -17.35
CA ILE A 407 32.25 12.38 -17.48
C ILE A 407 33.42 11.53 -17.97
N VAL A 408 33.76 10.45 -17.26
CA VAL A 408 34.79 9.50 -17.67
C VAL A 408 34.16 8.17 -18.09
N GLU A 409 34.47 7.72 -19.30
CA GLU A 409 34.13 6.40 -19.85
C GLU A 409 35.41 5.56 -19.95
N VAL A 410 35.40 4.32 -19.46
CA VAL A 410 36.45 3.33 -19.72
C VAL A 410 36.10 2.62 -21.03
N LEU A 411 37.00 2.69 -22.01
CA LEU A 411 36.78 2.14 -23.35
C LEU A 411 37.19 0.66 -23.42
N ASP A 412 38.33 0.33 -22.82
CA ASP A 412 38.77 -1.02 -22.52
C ASP A 412 39.23 -1.12 -21.05
N ALA A 413 39.00 -2.27 -20.43
CA ALA A 413 39.45 -2.51 -19.05
C ALA A 413 40.77 -3.30 -19.08
N PRO A 414 41.76 -2.96 -18.24
CA PRO A 414 43.02 -3.70 -18.14
C PRO A 414 42.86 -5.06 -17.42
N ILE A 415 41.68 -5.33 -16.85
CA ILE A 415 41.36 -6.54 -16.11
C ILE A 415 40.78 -7.58 -17.07
N ALA A 416 41.45 -8.73 -17.19
CA ALA A 416 41.05 -9.82 -18.09
C ALA A 416 39.60 -10.28 -17.82
N GLY A 417 38.82 -10.41 -18.90
CA GLY A 417 37.40 -10.81 -18.84
C GLY A 417 36.41 -9.68 -18.57
N ILE A 418 36.87 -8.45 -18.29
CA ILE A 418 35.99 -7.29 -18.08
C ILE A 418 36.01 -6.38 -19.32
N THR A 419 34.84 -5.94 -19.80
CA THR A 419 34.73 -4.95 -20.88
C THR A 419 34.78 -3.52 -20.32
N GLY A 420 35.17 -2.53 -21.13
CA GLY A 420 35.18 -1.13 -20.70
C GLY A 420 33.82 -0.62 -20.20
N ALA A 421 32.73 -1.06 -20.83
CA ALA A 421 31.37 -0.78 -20.38
C ALA A 421 31.08 -1.36 -18.98
N ALA A 422 31.46 -2.62 -18.72
CA ALA A 422 31.30 -3.25 -17.42
C ALA A 422 32.18 -2.62 -16.33
N ALA A 423 33.42 -2.26 -16.66
CA ALA A 423 34.30 -1.50 -15.77
C ALA A 423 33.73 -0.11 -15.44
N THR A 424 33.17 0.60 -16.43
CA THR A 424 32.55 1.91 -16.20
C THR A 424 31.25 1.81 -15.39
N ALA A 425 30.46 0.74 -15.57
CA ALA A 425 29.30 0.45 -14.73
C ALA A 425 29.69 0.19 -13.27
N ARG A 426 30.79 -0.55 -13.03
CA ARG A 426 31.35 -0.78 -11.69
C ARG A 426 31.91 0.51 -11.06
N LEU A 427 32.68 1.30 -11.81
CA LEU A 427 33.14 2.64 -11.37
C LEU A 427 31.97 3.58 -11.03
N ARG A 428 30.89 3.57 -11.84
CA ARG A 428 29.67 4.34 -11.59
C ARG A 428 28.97 3.87 -10.31
N HIS A 429 28.86 2.56 -10.10
CA HIS A 429 28.32 2.00 -8.86
C HIS A 429 29.16 2.43 -7.65
N ASN A 430 30.48 2.26 -7.72
CA ASN A 430 31.41 2.67 -6.67
C ASN A 430 31.24 4.16 -6.32
N LEU A 431 31.24 5.06 -7.32
CA LEU A 431 31.04 6.48 -7.06
C LEU A 431 29.63 6.80 -6.53
N SER A 432 28.58 6.12 -7.00
CA SER A 432 27.21 6.30 -6.50
C SER A 432 27.09 5.89 -5.02
N THR A 433 27.66 4.74 -4.66
CA THR A 433 27.70 4.22 -3.29
C THR A 433 28.57 5.11 -2.40
N ARG A 434 29.75 5.57 -2.87
CA ARG A 434 30.60 6.53 -2.16
C ARG A 434 29.95 7.92 -2.05
N LEU A 435 29.17 8.37 -3.04
CA LEU A 435 28.36 9.60 -2.97
C LEU A 435 27.22 9.45 -1.96
N SER A 436 26.51 8.32 -1.95
CA SER A 436 25.43 8.04 -0.99
C SER A 436 25.98 8.03 0.44
N ALA A 437 27.05 7.26 0.68
CA ALA A 437 27.76 7.25 1.96
C ALA A 437 28.32 8.63 2.34
N ARG A 438 28.85 9.42 1.38
CA ARG A 438 29.31 10.80 1.62
C ARG A 438 28.17 11.76 1.92
N LYS A 439 27.03 11.66 1.22
CA LYS A 439 25.81 12.42 1.54
C LYS A 439 25.39 12.07 2.97
N THR A 440 25.15 10.80 3.28
CA THR A 440 24.83 10.32 4.63
C THR A 440 25.84 10.77 5.69
N ARG A 441 27.14 10.83 5.37
CA ARG A 441 28.22 11.25 6.30
C ARG A 441 28.42 12.77 6.42
N LEU A 442 27.98 13.56 5.44
CA LEU A 442 27.86 15.02 5.55
C LEU A 442 26.61 15.34 6.38
N ARG A 443 25.49 14.75 5.99
CA ARG A 443 24.19 14.79 6.66
C ARG A 443 24.25 14.34 8.12
N SER A 444 25.09 13.34 8.45
CA SER A 444 25.31 12.91 9.85
C SER A 444 26.12 13.90 10.70
N ARG A 445 26.73 14.94 10.10
CA ARG A 445 27.30 16.08 10.86
C ARG A 445 26.23 17.09 11.26
N GLU A 446 25.05 17.01 10.65
CA GLU A 446 23.88 17.84 10.90
C GLU A 446 22.82 17.10 11.73
N LYS A 447 23.12 15.87 12.21
CA LYS A 447 22.25 15.17 13.17
C LYS A 447 22.23 15.94 14.49
N GLY A 448 21.07 16.49 14.83
CA GLY A 448 20.89 17.43 15.96
C GLY A 448 20.97 18.91 15.56
N ALA A 449 21.17 19.25 14.29
CA ALA A 449 21.04 20.62 13.81
C ALA A 449 19.57 21.08 13.91
N THR A 450 19.37 22.36 14.23
CA THR A 450 18.06 22.99 14.29
C THR A 450 17.91 23.94 13.10
N VAL A 451 16.81 23.77 12.35
CA VAL A 451 16.47 24.52 11.13
C VAL A 451 15.15 25.25 11.36
N LYS A 452 15.12 26.57 11.16
CA LYS A 452 13.92 27.39 11.40
C LYS A 452 13.01 27.44 10.18
N ILE A 453 11.73 27.13 10.38
CA ILE A 453 10.66 27.34 9.40
C ILE A 453 9.81 28.54 9.86
N ALA A 454 9.68 29.56 9.01
CA ALA A 454 8.85 30.72 9.28
C ALA A 454 8.42 31.43 7.98
N PRO A 455 7.22 32.05 7.90
CA PRO A 455 6.76 32.73 6.67
C PRO A 455 7.67 33.91 6.27
N ALA A 456 8.39 34.49 7.24
CA ALA A 456 9.49 35.41 7.04
C ALA A 456 10.54 35.23 8.15
N GLY A 457 11.83 35.38 7.85
CA GLY A 457 12.90 35.27 8.86
C GLY A 457 13.07 33.87 9.45
N GLY A 458 12.84 32.83 8.64
CA GLY A 458 13.30 31.46 8.86
C GLY A 458 14.30 31.05 7.78
N ASP A 459 14.99 29.93 7.98
CA ASP A 459 15.87 29.33 7.00
C ASP A 459 15.07 28.78 5.80
N PHE A 460 13.83 28.34 6.06
CA PHE A 460 12.84 27.95 5.05
C PHE A 460 11.49 28.66 5.29
N THR A 461 10.77 28.93 4.20
CA THR A 461 9.43 29.56 4.24
C THR A 461 8.29 28.55 4.25
N THR A 462 8.54 27.28 3.95
CA THR A 462 7.53 26.20 3.93
C THR A 462 8.08 24.89 4.47
N ILE A 463 7.20 24.04 5.01
CA ILE A 463 7.59 22.72 5.53
C ILE A 463 8.10 21.81 4.40
N ALA A 464 7.45 21.81 3.23
CA ALA A 464 7.87 21.03 2.08
C ALA A 464 9.29 21.38 1.58
N SER A 465 9.65 22.66 1.54
CA SER A 465 11.02 23.08 1.16
C SER A 465 12.06 22.69 2.21
N ALA A 466 11.72 22.78 3.50
CA ALA A 466 12.57 22.36 4.60
C ALA A 466 12.87 20.85 4.56
N ILE A 467 11.85 20.01 4.31
CA ILE A 467 12.01 18.55 4.15
C ILE A 467 12.86 18.22 2.93
N ALA A 468 12.60 18.85 1.78
CA ALA A 468 13.37 18.59 0.55
C ALA A 468 14.84 19.04 0.65
N GLY A 469 15.13 20.11 1.40
CA GLY A 469 16.47 20.66 1.57
C GLY A 469 17.32 19.97 2.65
N SER A 470 16.71 19.30 3.63
CA SER A 470 17.38 18.88 4.87
C SER A 470 17.59 17.37 4.99
N PRO A 471 18.55 16.90 5.82
CA PRO A 471 18.72 15.49 6.12
C PRO A 471 17.89 14.89 7.25
N ALA A 472 17.85 13.56 7.24
CA ALA A 472 17.53 12.73 8.40
C ALA A 472 18.36 13.14 9.63
N GLY A 473 17.73 13.24 10.80
CA GLY A 473 18.36 13.70 12.04
C GLY A 473 18.23 15.21 12.33
N VAL A 474 17.51 15.97 11.50
CA VAL A 474 17.28 17.42 11.70
C VAL A 474 16.05 17.70 12.55
N ARG A 475 16.15 18.76 13.36
CA ARG A 475 15.03 19.35 14.10
C ARG A 475 14.54 20.62 13.39
N PHE A 476 13.31 20.61 12.93
CA PHE A 476 12.63 21.79 12.41
C PHE A 476 11.94 22.57 13.53
N THR A 477 12.33 23.82 13.75
CA THR A 477 11.62 24.74 14.65
C THR A 477 10.64 25.59 13.84
N ILE A 478 9.35 25.34 14.04
CA ILE A 478 8.26 26.05 13.35
C ILE A 478 7.86 27.28 14.17
N ASP A 479 8.01 28.46 13.57
CA ASP A 479 7.61 29.75 14.12
C ASP A 479 6.34 30.26 13.42
N GLY A 480 5.61 31.16 14.07
CA GLY A 480 4.46 31.87 13.50
C GLY A 480 3.16 31.72 14.27
N ALA A 481 2.61 32.86 14.73
CA ALA A 481 1.23 33.01 15.18
C ALA A 481 0.23 33.08 14.00
N GLY A 482 0.47 32.31 12.94
CA GLY A 482 -0.25 32.34 11.67
C GLY A 482 -0.59 30.94 11.18
N SER A 483 -1.72 30.82 10.48
CA SER A 483 -2.15 29.58 9.85
C SER A 483 -1.33 29.31 8.59
N TYR A 484 -0.65 28.16 8.54
CA TYR A 484 -0.05 27.64 7.31
C TYR A 484 -1.13 27.00 6.43
N SER A 485 -2.09 27.81 5.97
CA SER A 485 -3.24 27.41 5.15
C SER A 485 -3.15 27.98 3.74
N GLY A 486 -3.09 27.10 2.74
CA GLY A 486 -3.16 27.43 1.32
C GLY A 486 -3.57 26.20 0.52
N SER A 487 -4.22 26.38 -0.62
CA SER A 487 -4.82 25.28 -1.42
C SER A 487 -3.82 24.49 -2.27
N ASN A 488 -2.60 24.29 -1.74
CA ASN A 488 -1.52 23.47 -2.29
C ASN A 488 -0.56 23.17 -1.11
N TYR A 489 -0.58 21.94 -0.59
CA TYR A 489 0.36 21.40 0.42
C TYR A 489 0.43 22.08 1.82
N PRO A 490 -0.66 22.08 2.60
CA PRO A 490 -0.59 21.90 4.04
C PRO A 490 -0.24 20.44 4.39
N PHE A 491 -0.67 19.49 3.56
CA PHE A 491 -0.15 18.12 3.46
C PHE A 491 1.39 18.17 3.38
N PHE A 492 2.07 17.48 4.28
CA PHE A 492 3.49 17.18 4.15
C PHE A 492 3.80 15.73 4.49
N TYR A 493 4.73 15.16 3.74
CA TYR A 493 5.17 13.77 3.80
C TYR A 493 6.66 13.75 4.18
N PRO A 494 7.03 13.46 5.43
CA PRO A 494 8.43 13.34 5.85
C PRO A 494 9.03 12.02 5.34
N SER A 495 9.64 12.04 4.15
CA SER A 495 10.19 10.86 3.45
C SER A 495 11.53 10.31 3.99
N ILE A 496 11.95 10.76 5.17
CA ILE A 496 13.26 10.43 5.78
C ILE A 496 13.14 10.33 7.30
N ASP A 497 13.88 9.38 7.88
CA ASP A 497 13.83 9.04 9.30
C ASP A 497 14.50 10.09 10.22
N ASN A 498 14.25 9.99 11.52
CA ASN A 498 14.87 10.78 12.59
C ASN A 498 14.62 12.31 12.44
N LEU A 499 13.48 12.72 11.88
CA LEU A 499 13.10 14.15 11.86
C LEU A 499 12.25 14.51 13.07
N GLU A 500 12.45 15.71 13.60
CA GLU A 500 11.55 16.33 14.57
C GLU A 500 10.96 17.63 14.01
N PHE A 501 9.66 17.84 14.16
CA PHE A 501 8.98 19.11 13.90
C PHE A 501 8.44 19.67 15.23
N ALA A 502 8.97 20.80 15.67
CA ALA A 502 8.70 21.38 16.98
C ALA A 502 8.18 22.82 16.88
N GLY A 503 7.00 23.10 17.42
CA GLY A 503 6.42 24.44 17.47
C GLY A 503 7.12 25.34 18.51
N VAL A 504 7.43 26.57 18.12
CA VAL A 504 8.11 27.56 18.96
C VAL A 504 7.13 28.55 19.58
N GLY A 505 7.24 28.75 20.91
CA GLY A 505 6.49 29.78 21.64
C GLY A 505 5.34 29.22 22.50
N LEU A 506 4.65 30.14 23.19
CA LEU A 506 3.52 29.83 24.09
C LEU A 506 2.20 29.54 23.36
N GLN A 507 2.12 29.84 22.06
CA GLN A 507 1.01 29.46 21.19
C GLN A 507 1.53 28.43 20.19
N ARG A 508 0.85 27.29 20.11
CA ARG A 508 1.13 26.23 19.13
C ARG A 508 0.95 26.79 17.71
N PRO A 509 1.95 26.71 16.81
CA PRO A 509 1.77 27.03 15.38
C PRO A 509 0.65 26.20 14.76
N ILE A 510 -0.11 26.79 13.83
CA ILE A 510 -1.32 26.17 13.27
C ILE A 510 -1.05 25.71 11.83
N LEU A 511 -1.18 24.40 11.61
CA LEU A 511 -1.08 23.74 10.31
C LEU A 511 -2.48 23.25 9.92
N ALA A 512 -3.13 23.91 8.95
CA ALA A 512 -4.54 23.69 8.64
C ALA A 512 -4.73 23.19 7.20
N PHE A 513 -5.20 21.96 7.08
CA PHE A 513 -5.62 21.35 5.82
C PHE A 513 -7.14 21.35 5.70
N ALA A 514 -7.64 21.80 4.55
CA ALA A 514 -9.05 21.75 4.22
C ALA A 514 -9.20 21.64 2.70
N LEU A 515 -9.76 20.53 2.22
CA LEU A 515 -10.17 20.41 0.82
C LEU A 515 -11.54 21.10 0.63
N PRO A 516 -11.84 21.61 -0.58
CA PRO A 516 -13.16 22.19 -0.86
C PRO A 516 -14.25 21.11 -0.85
N ALA A 517 -15.50 21.51 -0.62
CA ALA A 517 -16.64 20.59 -0.56
C ALA A 517 -16.85 19.77 -1.86
N ASN A 518 -16.33 20.25 -2.99
CA ASN A 518 -16.39 19.59 -4.30
C ASN A 518 -15.09 18.87 -4.70
N ALA A 519 -14.19 18.58 -3.75
CA ALA A 519 -13.02 17.71 -3.99
C ALA A 519 -13.46 16.30 -4.43
N SER A 520 -12.58 15.58 -5.14
CA SER A 520 -12.90 14.22 -5.58
C SER A 520 -12.88 13.25 -4.40
N LEU A 521 -13.65 12.15 -4.51
CA LEU A 521 -13.69 11.12 -3.47
C LEU A 521 -12.29 10.51 -3.22
N SER A 522 -11.44 10.46 -4.25
CA SER A 522 -10.05 10.04 -4.16
C SER A 522 -9.18 11.02 -3.35
N ASP A 523 -9.30 12.33 -3.55
CA ASP A 523 -8.51 13.33 -2.80
C ASP A 523 -8.88 13.25 -1.31
N ILE A 524 -10.20 13.21 -1.03
CA ILE A 524 -10.74 13.10 0.34
C ILE A 524 -10.32 11.79 1.01
N ALA A 525 -10.19 10.68 0.27
CA ALA A 525 -9.80 9.38 0.81
C ALA A 525 -8.28 9.17 0.93
N ASN A 526 -7.46 9.97 0.24
CA ASN A 526 -6.00 9.82 0.23
C ASN A 526 -5.29 10.88 1.08
N ASP A 527 -5.73 12.14 1.03
CA ASP A 527 -5.00 13.26 1.64
C ASP A 527 -5.32 13.43 3.13
N SER A 528 -4.31 13.75 3.94
CA SER A 528 -4.43 14.17 5.34
C SER A 528 -3.66 15.48 5.62
N THR A 529 -3.70 16.02 6.83
CA THR A 529 -2.84 17.18 7.18
C THR A 529 -1.35 16.77 7.20
N VAL A 530 -1.02 15.56 7.68
CA VAL A 530 0.34 15.00 7.68
C VAL A 530 0.30 13.49 7.47
N ASP A 531 1.18 13.00 6.62
CA ASP A 531 1.34 11.56 6.32
C ASP A 531 2.69 11.08 6.89
N LEU A 532 2.62 10.30 7.98
CA LEU A 532 3.73 9.81 8.79
C LEU A 532 3.96 8.31 8.55
N HIS A 533 5.04 7.98 7.83
CA HIS A 533 5.43 6.57 7.58
C HIS A 533 6.81 6.25 8.18
N HIS A 534 7.64 7.28 8.36
CA HIS A 534 9.01 7.20 8.84
C HIS A 534 9.14 7.35 10.35
N GLU A 535 10.37 7.25 10.87
CA GLU A 535 10.68 7.53 12.28
C GLU A 535 10.63 9.06 12.56
N ILE A 536 9.43 9.59 12.88
CA ILE A 536 9.16 11.03 12.98
C ILE A 536 8.68 11.43 14.38
N THR A 537 9.10 12.62 14.82
CA THR A 537 8.61 13.27 16.05
C THR A 537 7.86 14.57 15.75
N LEU A 538 6.68 14.77 16.31
CA LEU A 538 5.93 16.05 16.31
C LEU A 538 5.79 16.58 17.75
N ARG A 539 6.16 17.84 18.01
CA ARG A 539 6.06 18.48 19.34
C ARG A 539 5.40 19.86 19.29
N ASN A 540 4.48 20.16 20.20
CA ASN A 540 3.93 21.52 20.42
C ASN A 540 3.27 22.17 19.17
N LEU A 541 2.53 21.40 18.36
CA LEU A 541 1.83 21.89 17.15
C LEU A 541 0.31 21.84 17.31
N ARG A 542 -0.41 22.68 16.55
CA ARG A 542 -1.86 22.50 16.30
C ARG A 542 -2.07 22.11 14.84
N LEU A 543 -2.69 20.97 14.60
CA LEU A 543 -3.04 20.49 13.26
C LEU A 543 -4.56 20.36 13.14
N THR A 544 -5.12 20.74 11.99
CA THR A 544 -6.56 20.58 11.70
C THR A 544 -6.80 20.05 10.29
N GLY A 545 -7.82 19.20 10.12
CA GLY A 545 -8.21 18.59 8.84
C GLY A 545 -9.71 18.75 8.54
N GLN A 546 -10.10 19.05 7.30
CA GLN A 546 -11.50 19.10 6.85
C GLN A 546 -11.66 18.58 5.42
N ASN A 547 -12.74 17.84 5.14
CA ASN A 547 -12.98 17.16 3.85
C ASN A 547 -11.77 16.31 3.42
N CYS A 548 -11.16 15.58 4.35
CA CYS A 548 -9.92 14.82 4.17
C CYS A 548 -10.00 13.45 4.88
N ARG A 549 -8.94 12.64 4.78
CA ARG A 549 -8.90 11.30 5.35
C ARG A 549 -8.77 11.35 6.88
N TYR A 550 -7.71 12.00 7.36
CA TYR A 550 -7.37 12.19 8.77
C TYR A 550 -6.68 13.55 8.98
N VAL A 551 -6.41 13.93 10.25
CA VAL A 551 -5.41 14.99 10.52
C VAL A 551 -4.01 14.42 10.39
N ILE A 552 -3.74 13.28 11.05
CA ILE A 552 -2.51 12.51 10.84
C ILE A 552 -2.86 11.11 10.32
N HIS A 553 -2.24 10.73 9.20
CA HIS A 553 -2.24 9.37 8.69
C HIS A 553 -0.89 8.73 9.01
N ALA A 554 -0.89 7.66 9.78
CA ALA A 554 0.30 7.07 10.40
C ALA A 554 0.49 5.60 10.00
N ASP A 555 0.48 5.32 8.69
CA ASP A 555 0.34 3.96 8.13
C ASP A 555 1.33 3.69 6.99
N SER A 556 2.31 2.80 7.18
CA SER A 556 3.29 2.48 6.12
C SER A 556 2.85 1.35 5.16
N SER A 557 1.66 0.76 5.35
CA SER A 557 1.16 -0.38 4.56
C SER A 557 2.13 -1.59 4.55
N ASN A 558 2.83 -1.82 5.66
CA ASN A 558 3.95 -2.76 5.83
C ASN A 558 5.18 -2.53 4.93
N THR A 559 5.43 -1.29 4.49
CA THR A 559 6.66 -0.98 3.71
C THR A 559 7.84 -0.55 4.57
N LEU A 560 7.61 -0.07 5.81
CA LEU A 560 8.64 0.47 6.70
C LEU A 560 8.56 -0.17 8.11
N PHE A 561 9.36 -1.22 8.32
CA PHE A 561 9.45 -1.95 9.59
C PHE A 561 10.29 -1.23 10.65
N GLY A 562 10.04 -1.54 11.93
CA GLY A 562 10.84 -1.10 13.08
C GLY A 562 10.80 0.41 13.37
N ARG A 563 9.86 1.15 12.76
CA ARG A 563 9.82 2.62 12.86
C ARG A 563 9.05 3.09 14.08
N ARG A 564 9.53 4.18 14.68
CA ARG A 564 8.91 4.80 15.87
C ARG A 564 8.40 6.20 15.55
N GLN A 565 7.11 6.41 15.81
CA GLN A 565 6.47 7.71 15.68
C GLN A 565 6.18 8.27 17.07
N VAL A 566 6.42 9.56 17.27
CA VAL A 566 6.25 10.25 18.55
C VAL A 566 5.47 11.54 18.34
N ILE A 567 4.37 11.73 19.06
CA ILE A 567 3.51 12.92 18.99
C ILE A 567 3.30 13.41 20.41
N GLU A 568 3.73 14.64 20.71
CA GLU A 568 3.57 15.19 22.07
C GLU A 568 3.25 16.68 22.18
N ASP A 569 2.56 17.03 23.26
CA ASP A 569 2.10 18.39 23.56
C ASP A 569 1.34 19.05 22.39
N CYS A 570 0.67 18.26 21.55
CA CYS A 570 -0.01 18.70 20.33
C CYS A 570 -1.53 18.90 20.53
N HIS A 571 -2.18 19.48 19.53
CA HIS A 571 -3.64 19.55 19.43
C HIS A 571 -4.07 19.20 18.01
N LEU A 572 -4.86 18.14 17.85
CA LEU A 572 -5.23 17.55 16.57
C LEU A 572 -6.75 17.53 16.45
N GLU A 573 -7.30 18.21 15.45
CA GLU A 573 -8.75 18.42 15.33
C GLU A 573 -9.26 18.12 13.92
N HIS A 574 -10.00 17.02 13.76
CA HIS A 574 -10.74 16.75 12.54
C HIS A 574 -12.06 17.55 12.59
N LEU A 575 -12.30 18.36 11.57
CA LEU A 575 -13.48 19.24 11.47
C LEU A 575 -14.63 18.58 10.69
N GLY A 576 -14.37 17.41 10.09
CA GLY A 576 -15.37 16.57 9.44
C GLY A 576 -15.44 16.72 7.92
N ASN A 577 -16.19 15.81 7.30
CA ASN A 577 -16.36 15.71 5.85
C ASN A 577 -17.80 16.03 5.40
N ASP A 578 -18.66 16.50 6.32
CA ASP A 578 -20.10 16.62 6.10
C ASP A 578 -20.45 17.69 5.05
N THR A 579 -19.58 18.68 4.85
CA THR A 579 -19.67 19.61 3.70
C THR A 579 -19.50 18.92 2.35
N ALA A 580 -18.60 17.94 2.24
CA ALA A 580 -18.44 17.14 1.03
C ALA A 580 -19.56 16.10 0.86
N LYS A 581 -20.08 15.52 1.95
CA LYS A 581 -21.27 14.64 1.92
C LYS A 581 -22.47 15.37 1.33
N ALA A 582 -22.80 16.53 1.88
CA ALA A 582 -23.89 17.37 1.40
C ALA A 582 -23.70 17.83 -0.06
N TYR A 583 -22.45 18.07 -0.49
CA TYR A 583 -22.16 18.35 -1.90
C TYR A 583 -22.44 17.15 -2.81
N GLN A 584 -22.01 15.94 -2.44
CA GLN A 584 -22.28 14.72 -3.22
C GLN A 584 -23.78 14.47 -3.36
N ASP A 585 -24.54 14.48 -2.25
CA ASP A 585 -25.98 14.28 -2.26
C ASP A 585 -26.72 15.35 -3.09
N ALA A 586 -26.27 16.62 -3.05
CA ALA A 586 -26.86 17.70 -3.82
C ALA A 586 -26.54 17.68 -5.33
N ASN A 587 -25.51 16.93 -5.76
CA ASN A 587 -25.06 16.86 -7.16
C ASN A 587 -25.29 15.48 -7.81
N GLY A 588 -26.07 14.60 -7.18
CA GLY A 588 -26.44 13.28 -7.71
C GLY A 588 -25.39 12.18 -7.50
N GLY A 589 -24.38 12.43 -6.66
CA GLY A 589 -23.55 11.40 -6.06
C GLY A 589 -24.21 10.81 -4.81
N SER A 590 -23.42 10.33 -3.85
CA SER A 590 -23.92 9.97 -2.52
C SER A 590 -22.91 10.31 -1.42
N GLY A 591 -23.39 10.93 -0.35
CA GLY A 591 -22.59 11.27 0.83
C GLY A 591 -22.05 10.06 1.58
N SER A 592 -22.62 8.86 1.38
CA SER A 592 -22.09 7.60 1.93
C SER A 592 -20.80 7.13 1.24
N SER A 593 -20.50 7.65 0.04
CA SER A 593 -19.25 7.36 -0.70
C SER A 593 -18.10 8.31 -0.33
N VAL A 594 -18.35 9.31 0.52
CA VAL A 594 -17.32 10.20 1.08
C VAL A 594 -16.69 9.52 2.30
N TRP A 595 -15.36 9.60 2.43
CA TRP A 595 -14.61 9.00 3.53
C TRP A 595 -15.24 9.35 4.90
N SER A 596 -15.65 8.31 5.63
CA SER A 596 -16.38 8.42 6.89
C SER A 596 -15.47 8.60 8.11
N ASN A 597 -14.22 8.15 8.05
CA ASN A 597 -13.41 7.86 9.23
C ASN A 597 -12.65 9.11 9.69
N CYS A 598 -13.41 10.13 10.11
CA CYS A 598 -12.97 11.48 10.50
C CYS A 598 -12.19 11.53 11.83
N SER A 599 -11.15 10.69 11.98
CA SER A 599 -10.28 10.66 13.18
C SER A 599 -9.27 11.80 13.20
N ALA A 600 -8.83 12.18 14.41
CA ALA A 600 -7.65 13.02 14.53
C ALA A 600 -6.38 12.26 14.10
N ILE A 601 -6.26 10.97 14.43
CA ILE A 601 -5.20 10.10 13.89
C ILE A 601 -5.79 8.76 13.44
N GLY A 602 -5.42 8.31 12.25
CA GLY A 602 -5.53 6.91 11.80
C GLY A 602 -4.14 6.31 11.59
N ALA A 603 -3.79 5.22 12.29
CA ALA A 603 -2.43 4.66 12.31
C ALA A 603 -2.36 3.15 12.03
N GLY A 604 -1.58 2.75 11.02
CA GLY A 604 -1.31 1.36 10.66
C GLY A 604 0.14 0.98 10.94
N ILE A 605 0.37 0.41 12.12
CA ILE A 605 1.71 0.16 12.63
C ILE A 605 2.24 -1.15 12.08
N SER A 606 3.38 -1.08 11.41
CA SER A 606 4.05 -2.19 10.73
C SER A 606 4.98 -2.99 11.65
N ASP A 607 5.48 -4.13 11.18
CA ASP A 607 6.32 -5.08 11.96
C ASP A 607 7.38 -4.40 12.86
N GLY A 608 7.40 -4.76 14.16
CA GLY A 608 8.30 -4.19 15.16
C GLY A 608 8.16 -2.68 15.43
N GLY A 609 7.10 -2.05 14.92
CA GLY A 609 6.89 -0.60 15.01
C GLY A 609 6.49 -0.09 16.39
N GLY A 610 6.64 1.22 16.59
CA GLY A 610 6.31 1.93 17.83
C GLY A 610 5.52 3.21 17.59
N PHE A 611 4.52 3.48 18.43
CA PHE A 611 3.73 4.71 18.39
C PHE A 611 3.58 5.29 19.80
N GLU A 612 4.10 6.50 20.04
CA GLU A 612 4.08 7.17 21.33
C GLU A 612 3.30 8.48 21.25
N LEU A 613 2.18 8.59 21.97
CA LEU A 613 1.31 9.77 22.02
C LEU A 613 1.24 10.33 23.44
N ARG A 614 1.69 11.56 23.67
CA ARG A 614 1.77 12.15 25.02
C ARG A 614 1.19 13.57 25.15
N ARG A 615 0.51 13.86 26.27
CA ARG A 615 0.09 15.22 26.68
C ARG A 615 -0.67 16.03 25.62
N SER A 616 -1.32 15.35 24.67
CA SER A 616 -1.93 15.95 23.47
C SER A 616 -3.46 15.91 23.53
N THR A 617 -4.11 16.80 22.79
CA THR A 617 -5.57 16.79 22.60
C THR A 617 -5.91 16.23 21.23
N LEU A 618 -6.73 15.18 21.16
CA LEU A 618 -7.23 14.58 19.91
C LEU A 618 -8.75 14.69 19.85
N LEU A 619 -9.25 15.24 18.75
CA LEU A 619 -10.66 15.54 18.53
C LEU A 619 -11.11 14.92 17.20
N GLY A 620 -11.76 13.76 17.26
CA GLY A 620 -12.43 13.13 16.11
C GLY A 620 -13.84 13.70 15.94
N TYR A 621 -14.35 13.79 14.72
CA TYR A 621 -15.68 14.36 14.45
C TYR A 621 -16.60 13.33 13.81
N ASN A 622 -17.73 13.04 14.47
CA ASN A 622 -18.65 11.95 14.07
C ASN A 622 -17.93 10.58 13.93
N PHE A 623 -16.79 10.42 14.60
CA PHE A 623 -15.89 9.28 14.53
C PHE A 623 -14.92 9.24 15.75
N ASP A 624 -14.06 8.22 15.81
CA ASP A 624 -13.06 7.99 16.87
C ASP A 624 -12.02 9.13 16.99
N ALA A 625 -11.49 9.36 18.20
CA ALA A 625 -10.43 10.35 18.41
C ALA A 625 -9.06 9.82 17.93
N LEU A 626 -8.71 8.59 18.32
CA LEU A 626 -7.50 7.87 17.91
C LEU A 626 -7.89 6.48 17.39
N HIS A 627 -7.59 6.19 16.13
CA HIS A 627 -7.84 4.90 15.52
C HIS A 627 -6.51 4.26 15.11
N CYS A 628 -6.17 3.11 15.70
CA CYS A 628 -4.90 2.42 15.45
C CYS A 628 -5.12 0.95 15.12
N HIS A 629 -4.18 0.35 14.39
CA HIS A 629 -4.10 -1.08 14.18
C HIS A 629 -2.65 -1.54 14.01
N ASN A 630 -2.42 -2.84 14.20
CA ASN A 630 -1.24 -3.51 13.64
C ASN A 630 -1.40 -3.67 12.12
N TRP A 631 -0.44 -4.26 11.42
CA TRP A 631 -0.55 -4.48 9.98
C TRP A 631 -0.03 -5.85 9.52
N GLY A 632 -0.93 -6.68 8.97
CA GLY A 632 -0.57 -7.96 8.37
C GLY A 632 0.20 -8.87 9.32
N LEU A 633 0.99 -9.80 8.77
CA LEU A 633 1.90 -10.62 9.58
C LEU A 633 3.12 -9.80 10.03
N ALA A 634 3.59 -10.03 11.27
CA ALA A 634 4.78 -9.42 11.84
C ALA A 634 5.72 -10.47 12.44
N ALA A 635 7.03 -10.23 12.43
CA ALA A 635 8.05 -11.04 13.09
C ALA A 635 8.36 -10.56 14.53
N ALA A 636 8.08 -9.29 14.84
CA ALA A 636 8.28 -8.68 16.15
C ALA A 636 7.03 -7.91 16.62
N PRO A 637 6.72 -7.93 17.93
CA PRO A 637 5.54 -7.27 18.48
C PRO A 637 5.62 -5.74 18.36
N ILE A 638 4.46 -5.15 18.10
CA ILE A 638 4.26 -3.69 18.00
C ILE A 638 4.05 -3.08 19.39
N THR A 639 4.45 -1.81 19.55
CA THR A 639 4.30 -1.07 20.82
C THR A 639 3.50 0.22 20.64
N VAL A 640 2.45 0.41 21.46
CA VAL A 640 1.61 1.62 21.48
C VAL A 640 1.59 2.19 22.89
N ASP A 641 1.95 3.46 23.03
CA ASP A 641 2.07 4.15 24.30
C ASP A 641 1.27 5.46 24.30
N ILE A 642 0.24 5.56 25.15
CA ILE A 642 -0.72 6.66 25.17
C ILE A 642 -0.77 7.24 26.59
N GLU A 643 -0.11 8.38 26.83
CA GLU A 643 0.08 8.95 28.18
C GLU A 643 -0.37 10.42 28.34
N GLY A 644 -1.28 10.69 29.28
CA GLY A 644 -1.66 12.04 29.72
C GLY A 644 -2.42 12.88 28.69
N ASN A 645 -3.04 12.24 27.70
CA ASN A 645 -3.77 12.89 26.61
C ASN A 645 -5.22 13.21 26.96
N ASP A 646 -5.85 14.02 26.11
CA ASP A 646 -7.29 14.22 26.08
C ASP A 646 -7.85 13.71 24.76
N LEU A 647 -8.62 12.61 24.81
CA LEU A 647 -9.12 11.87 23.65
C LEU A 647 -10.64 12.00 23.58
N ASP A 648 -11.14 12.98 22.82
CA ASP A 648 -12.55 13.40 22.82
C ASP A 648 -13.22 13.12 21.46
N PRO A 649 -13.96 12.00 21.32
CA PRO A 649 -14.68 11.64 20.10
C PRO A 649 -16.01 12.39 20.01
N ARG A 650 -16.06 13.44 19.20
CA ARG A 650 -17.23 14.34 19.07
C ARG A 650 -18.31 13.73 18.19
N ALA A 651 -19.04 12.76 18.71
CA ALA A 651 -20.25 12.23 18.10
C ALA A 651 -21.39 13.27 18.17
N THR A 652 -21.68 13.91 17.04
CA THR A 652 -22.82 14.82 16.87
C THR A 652 -24.00 14.17 16.11
N THR A 653 -23.72 13.11 15.35
CA THR A 653 -24.72 12.33 14.59
C THR A 653 -24.99 10.97 15.26
N PRO A 654 -26.26 10.57 15.48
CA PRO A 654 -26.58 9.24 16.01
C PRO A 654 -26.06 8.11 15.11
N GLY A 655 -25.50 7.07 15.72
CA GLY A 655 -24.96 5.90 14.99
C GLY A 655 -23.50 6.03 14.52
N SER A 656 -22.88 7.20 14.67
CA SER A 656 -21.44 7.40 14.48
C SER A 656 -20.58 6.50 15.38
N SER A 657 -19.36 6.16 14.93
CA SER A 657 -18.32 5.66 15.84
C SER A 657 -17.88 6.78 16.79
N PHE A 658 -17.40 6.41 17.97
CA PHE A 658 -17.11 7.35 19.04
C PHE A 658 -16.06 6.83 20.04
N ALA A 659 -15.07 6.05 19.60
CA ALA A 659 -14.02 5.57 20.50
C ALA A 659 -13.06 6.70 20.88
N SER A 660 -12.68 6.81 22.16
CA SER A 660 -11.50 7.60 22.54
C SER A 660 -10.22 6.96 21.99
N PHE A 661 -10.20 5.63 21.94
CA PHE A 661 -9.13 4.85 21.34
C PHE A 661 -9.70 3.55 20.74
N TYR A 662 -9.42 3.31 19.46
CA TYR A 662 -9.69 2.05 18.77
C TYR A 662 -8.36 1.32 18.49
N TRP A 663 -8.30 0.02 18.77
CA TRP A 663 -7.17 -0.86 18.42
C TRP A 663 -7.65 -2.08 17.62
N ALA A 664 -7.30 -2.15 16.34
CA ALA A 664 -7.62 -3.30 15.49
C ALA A 664 -6.44 -4.29 15.41
N ASN A 665 -6.71 -5.54 15.75
CA ASN A 665 -5.78 -6.67 15.62
C ASN A 665 -6.01 -7.35 14.27
N ILE A 666 -5.46 -6.81 13.19
CA ILE A 666 -5.77 -7.23 11.80
C ILE A 666 -4.79 -8.25 11.21
N GLY A 667 -3.78 -8.69 11.95
CA GLY A 667 -3.02 -9.88 11.51
C GLY A 667 -1.70 -10.24 12.18
N SER A 668 -1.18 -9.46 13.14
CA SER A 668 0.25 -9.55 13.55
C SER A 668 0.75 -10.97 13.87
N LEU A 669 -0.10 -11.78 14.51
CA LEU A 669 0.23 -13.04 15.19
C LEU A 669 1.31 -12.90 16.28
N GLN A 670 1.59 -11.67 16.70
CA GLN A 670 2.47 -11.34 17.81
C GLN A 670 1.63 -11.01 19.06
N ASN A 671 2.29 -10.85 20.21
CA ASN A 671 1.65 -10.28 21.40
C ASN A 671 2.01 -8.79 21.47
N ASP A 672 1.23 -7.97 20.76
CA ASP A 672 1.45 -6.52 20.68
C ASP A 672 1.20 -5.87 22.05
N VAL A 673 1.87 -4.75 22.35
CA VAL A 673 1.83 -4.12 23.68
C VAL A 673 1.16 -2.75 23.58
N VAL A 674 0.10 -2.54 24.36
CA VAL A 674 -0.68 -1.30 24.34
C VAL A 674 -0.81 -0.76 25.77
N ARG A 675 -0.38 0.49 26.00
CA ARG A 675 -0.40 1.15 27.32
C ARG A 675 -1.23 2.43 27.27
N LEU A 676 -2.19 2.58 28.19
CA LEU A 676 -2.97 3.80 28.41
C LEU A 676 -2.78 4.31 29.84
N VAL A 677 -2.11 5.44 30.04
CA VAL A 677 -1.87 6.02 31.38
C VAL A 677 -2.33 7.47 31.48
N GLY A 678 -3.12 7.80 32.51
CA GLY A 678 -3.42 9.20 32.87
C GLY A 678 -4.28 9.99 31.88
N ASN A 679 -4.93 9.36 30.90
CA ASN A 679 -5.67 10.06 29.84
C ASN A 679 -7.09 10.45 30.28
N ARG A 680 -7.58 11.60 29.78
CA ARG A 680 -9.02 11.88 29.67
C ARG A 680 -9.55 11.14 28.43
N LEU A 681 -10.59 10.35 28.66
CA LEU A 681 -11.30 9.55 27.66
C LEU A 681 -12.74 10.07 27.61
N GLY A 682 -13.11 10.79 26.55
CA GLY A 682 -14.48 11.23 26.30
C GLY A 682 -15.43 10.09 25.88
N GLY A 683 -14.89 8.92 25.55
CA GLY A 683 -15.60 7.75 25.07
C GLY A 683 -14.93 6.41 25.45
N PRO A 684 -15.45 5.29 24.93
CA PRO A 684 -14.95 3.94 25.16
C PRO A 684 -13.53 3.70 24.62
N VAL A 685 -12.91 2.64 25.14
CA VAL A 685 -11.75 1.99 24.51
C VAL A 685 -12.25 0.74 23.79
N VAL A 686 -12.07 0.69 22.47
CA VAL A 686 -12.60 -0.38 21.60
C VAL A 686 -11.44 -1.22 21.06
N LEU A 687 -11.59 -2.54 21.11
CA LEU A 687 -10.66 -3.51 20.54
C LEU A 687 -11.37 -4.31 19.46
N GLY A 688 -10.82 -4.28 18.24
CA GLY A 688 -11.36 -4.94 17.06
C GLY A 688 -10.33 -5.84 16.37
N SER A 689 -10.70 -6.32 15.19
CA SER A 689 -9.85 -7.20 14.35
C SER A 689 -10.26 -7.21 12.86
N TRP A 690 -10.95 -6.15 12.42
CA TRP A 690 -11.44 -6.00 11.04
C TRP A 690 -10.62 -4.94 10.27
N PRO A 691 -10.31 -5.17 8.97
CA PRO A 691 -10.43 -6.43 8.23
C PRO A 691 -9.26 -7.36 8.57
N TRP A 692 -9.50 -8.66 8.81
CA TRP A 692 -8.42 -9.60 9.11
C TRP A 692 -7.60 -9.91 7.84
N ILE A 693 -6.36 -9.41 7.74
CA ILE A 693 -5.54 -9.45 6.52
C ILE A 693 -5.05 -10.87 6.15
N PRO A 694 -4.48 -11.70 7.06
CA PRO A 694 -3.94 -13.01 6.68
C PRO A 694 -5.00 -14.00 6.18
N THR A 695 -4.88 -14.44 4.93
CA THR A 695 -5.83 -15.34 4.25
C THR A 695 -5.48 -16.83 4.31
N ASP A 696 -4.24 -17.17 4.69
CA ASP A 696 -3.78 -18.54 4.95
C ASP A 696 -4.61 -19.17 6.08
N PRO A 697 -5.40 -20.24 5.84
CA PRO A 697 -6.32 -20.79 6.84
C PRO A 697 -5.65 -21.30 8.12
N ALA A 698 -4.35 -21.61 8.12
CA ALA A 698 -3.60 -21.98 9.31
C ALA A 698 -3.25 -20.77 10.20
N LYS A 699 -3.29 -19.56 9.63
CA LYS A 699 -2.96 -18.27 10.24
C LYS A 699 -4.19 -17.43 10.62
N VAL A 700 -5.39 -18.04 10.70
CA VAL A 700 -6.64 -17.37 11.12
C VAL A 700 -7.11 -17.96 12.46
N PRO A 701 -6.71 -17.34 13.59
CA PRO A 701 -7.13 -17.77 14.92
C PRO A 701 -8.54 -17.26 15.27
N ALA A 702 -9.30 -18.04 16.03
CA ALA A 702 -10.57 -17.64 16.62
C ALA A 702 -10.44 -16.64 17.78
N ASN A 703 -9.23 -16.56 18.37
CA ASN A 703 -8.85 -15.48 19.28
C ASN A 703 -7.96 -14.49 18.53
N LYS A 704 -8.52 -13.34 18.17
CA LYS A 704 -7.83 -12.23 17.52
C LYS A 704 -7.44 -11.13 18.50
N MET A 705 -7.71 -11.29 19.80
CA MET A 705 -7.22 -10.38 20.85
C MET A 705 -5.74 -10.65 21.15
N LEU A 706 -4.90 -10.24 20.20
CA LEU A 706 -3.45 -10.48 20.12
C LEU A 706 -2.63 -9.33 20.73
N ALA A 707 -3.21 -8.59 21.67
CA ALA A 707 -2.56 -7.45 22.32
C ALA A 707 -2.68 -7.49 23.85
N THR A 708 -1.54 -7.31 24.52
CA THR A 708 -1.46 -7.02 25.95
C THR A 708 -1.82 -5.56 26.22
N VAL A 709 -3.11 -5.30 26.45
CA VAL A 709 -3.65 -3.97 26.75
C VAL A 709 -3.62 -3.71 28.26
N THR A 710 -2.97 -2.62 28.67
CA THR A 710 -2.66 -2.27 30.07
C THR A 710 -2.89 -0.78 30.36
N GLY A 711 -3.08 -0.40 31.62
CA GLY A 711 -3.17 1.01 31.99
C GLY A 711 -3.39 1.34 33.47
N TYR A 712 -3.42 2.63 33.78
CA TYR A 712 -3.92 3.18 35.05
C TYR A 712 -4.14 4.71 34.99
N GLY A 713 -4.96 5.24 35.91
CA GLY A 713 -5.11 6.69 36.14
C GLY A 713 -5.90 7.45 35.07
N ASN A 714 -6.52 6.73 34.13
CA ASN A 714 -7.38 7.31 33.10
C ASN A 714 -8.76 7.65 33.68
N THR A 715 -9.52 8.53 33.03
CA THR A 715 -10.95 8.70 33.38
C THR A 715 -11.72 7.42 33.04
N PRO A 716 -12.66 6.96 33.90
CA PRO A 716 -13.41 5.72 33.67
C PRO A 716 -14.07 5.62 32.30
N ALA A 717 -13.65 4.64 31.50
CA ALA A 717 -14.23 4.30 30.20
C ALA A 717 -14.59 2.81 30.15
N PRO A 718 -15.69 2.41 29.48
CA PRO A 718 -15.98 1.00 29.27
C PRO A 718 -15.06 0.44 28.18
N TYR A 719 -14.48 -0.73 28.43
CA TYR A 719 -13.78 -1.51 27.42
C TYR A 719 -14.80 -2.25 26.57
N VAL A 720 -14.60 -2.23 25.26
CA VAL A 720 -15.50 -2.88 24.31
C VAL A 720 -14.71 -3.76 23.35
N LEU A 721 -15.24 -4.95 23.11
CA LEU A 721 -14.81 -5.83 22.04
C LEU A 721 -15.83 -5.70 20.90
N ASP A 722 -15.34 -5.45 19.69
CA ASP A 722 -16.15 -5.59 18.49
C ASP A 722 -16.32 -7.07 18.16
N ASP A 723 -17.55 -7.46 17.78
CA ASP A 723 -17.85 -8.83 17.38
C ASP A 723 -17.61 -8.99 15.88
N ASP A 724 -16.35 -9.22 15.49
CA ASP A 724 -15.92 -9.46 14.12
C ASP A 724 -16.38 -10.82 13.54
N LEU A 725 -17.30 -11.50 14.24
CA LEU A 725 -17.85 -12.82 13.92
C LEU A 725 -16.86 -14.00 14.03
N SER A 726 -15.64 -13.79 14.59
CA SER A 726 -14.70 -14.88 14.94
C SER A 726 -15.34 -15.92 15.85
N ARG A 727 -15.22 -17.21 15.56
CA ARG A 727 -15.71 -18.28 16.46
C ARG A 727 -14.75 -19.45 16.49
N ALA A 728 -14.44 -19.98 17.67
CA ALA A 728 -13.86 -21.31 17.81
C ALA A 728 -14.97 -22.37 17.82
N LEU A 729 -14.68 -23.57 17.32
CA LEU A 729 -15.49 -24.73 17.67
C LEU A 729 -15.17 -25.09 19.12
N ARG A 730 -16.20 -25.07 19.96
CA ARG A 730 -16.11 -25.51 21.36
C ARG A 730 -16.95 -26.76 21.56
N ILE A 731 -16.49 -27.65 22.44
CA ILE A 731 -17.27 -28.77 22.96
C ILE A 731 -17.20 -28.73 24.49
N THR A 732 -18.35 -28.75 25.15
CA THR A 732 -18.49 -28.66 26.60
C THR A 732 -19.22 -29.89 27.13
N SER A 733 -18.70 -30.54 28.18
CA SER A 733 -19.32 -31.68 28.84
C SER A 733 -20.67 -31.30 29.45
N ALA A 734 -21.60 -32.24 29.52
CA ALA A 734 -22.89 -32.05 30.19
C ALA A 734 -22.78 -32.10 31.74
N THR A 735 -21.62 -32.47 32.28
CA THR A 735 -21.36 -32.55 33.73
C THR A 735 -20.65 -31.31 34.27
N THR A 736 -20.52 -31.20 35.59
CA THR A 736 -19.57 -30.28 36.24
C THR A 736 -18.83 -31.02 37.36
N GLY A 737 -17.76 -30.44 37.89
CA GLY A 737 -16.88 -31.06 38.88
C GLY A 737 -15.47 -31.32 38.34
N THR A 738 -14.56 -31.73 39.20
CA THR A 738 -13.13 -31.87 38.88
C THR A 738 -12.78 -33.03 37.95
N SER A 739 -13.70 -33.97 37.74
CA SER A 739 -13.61 -35.03 36.71
C SER A 739 -14.17 -34.60 35.35
N SER A 740 -14.95 -33.52 35.30
CA SER A 740 -15.60 -33.05 34.08
C SER A 740 -14.54 -32.55 33.10
N SER A 741 -14.53 -33.12 31.90
CA SER A 741 -13.45 -32.91 30.92
C SER A 741 -13.88 -33.27 29.50
N VAL A 742 -13.28 -32.63 28.50
CA VAL A 742 -13.43 -33.00 27.09
C VAL A 742 -12.05 -32.95 26.43
N THR A 743 -11.75 -33.95 25.61
CA THR A 743 -10.58 -33.98 24.72
C THR A 743 -11.01 -34.41 23.32
N VAL A 744 -10.30 -33.95 22.28
CA VAL A 744 -10.62 -34.22 20.87
C VAL A 744 -9.40 -34.72 20.10
N SER A 745 -9.63 -35.54 19.08
CA SER A 745 -8.59 -36.14 18.23
C SER A 745 -9.12 -36.57 16.85
N GLY A 746 -8.20 -36.84 15.93
CA GLY A 746 -8.49 -37.29 14.56
C GLY A 746 -8.51 -36.16 13.53
N THR A 747 -8.52 -36.51 12.24
CA THR A 747 -8.32 -35.57 11.12
C THR A 747 -9.42 -34.51 10.97
N GLY A 748 -10.59 -34.72 11.58
CA GLY A 748 -11.65 -33.73 11.73
C GLY A 748 -11.41 -32.77 12.89
N ALA A 749 -10.71 -33.20 13.96
CA ALA A 749 -10.24 -32.31 15.01
C ALA A 749 -9.11 -31.41 14.48
N ASP A 750 -8.14 -31.97 13.76
CA ASP A 750 -7.03 -31.22 13.17
C ASP A 750 -7.54 -30.10 12.25
N ALA A 751 -8.54 -30.40 11.41
CA ALA A 751 -9.15 -29.44 10.49
C ALA A 751 -9.99 -28.34 11.18
N LEU A 752 -10.67 -28.65 12.30
CA LEU A 752 -11.64 -27.73 12.93
C LEU A 752 -11.12 -27.02 14.19
N PHE A 753 -10.08 -27.55 14.82
CA PHE A 753 -9.45 -26.98 16.01
C PHE A 753 -8.05 -26.46 15.68
N GLY A 754 -7.23 -27.24 14.95
CA GLY A 754 -5.82 -26.96 14.61
C GLY A 754 -4.85 -27.04 15.80
N GLY A 755 -5.23 -26.42 16.91
CA GLY A 755 -4.72 -26.62 18.26
C GLY A 755 -5.89 -26.51 19.24
N THR A 756 -5.72 -26.96 20.49
CA THR A 756 -6.81 -27.03 21.47
C THR A 756 -6.46 -26.30 22.76
N THR A 757 -7.43 -25.58 23.32
CA THR A 757 -7.37 -25.06 24.70
C THR A 757 -8.40 -25.80 25.56
N THR A 758 -7.94 -26.42 26.65
CA THR A 758 -8.78 -27.25 27.53
C THR A 758 -9.29 -26.45 28.72
N ILE A 759 -10.61 -26.41 28.89
CA ILE A 759 -11.29 -25.91 30.08
C ILE A 759 -11.41 -27.08 31.05
N ALA A 760 -10.55 -27.16 32.08
CA ALA A 760 -10.71 -28.15 33.14
C ALA A 760 -11.96 -27.84 34.00
N GLY A 761 -12.78 -28.86 34.26
CA GLY A 761 -13.99 -28.72 35.07
C GLY A 761 -13.71 -28.43 36.55
N ALA A 762 -14.71 -27.85 37.22
CA ALA A 762 -14.71 -27.59 38.66
C ALA A 762 -16.15 -27.60 39.18
N VAL A 763 -16.35 -27.49 40.50
CA VAL A 763 -17.72 -27.43 41.06
C VAL A 763 -18.44 -26.19 40.48
N GLY A 764 -19.55 -26.40 39.77
CA GLY A 764 -20.28 -25.33 39.06
C GLY A 764 -19.67 -24.87 37.73
N LEU A 765 -18.62 -25.55 37.22
CA LEU A 765 -18.01 -25.29 35.91
C LEU A 765 -17.85 -26.61 35.14
N ALA A 766 -18.43 -26.66 33.94
CA ALA A 766 -18.28 -27.81 33.06
C ALA A 766 -16.87 -27.89 32.47
N GLY A 767 -16.36 -29.11 32.29
CA GLY A 767 -15.15 -29.34 31.50
C GLY A 767 -15.44 -29.16 30.01
N GLY A 768 -14.45 -28.75 29.24
CA GLY A 768 -14.61 -28.50 27.81
C GLY A 768 -13.30 -28.29 27.07
N VAL A 769 -13.40 -28.08 25.77
CA VAL A 769 -12.26 -27.79 24.88
C VAL A 769 -12.71 -26.88 23.75
N TYR A 770 -11.86 -25.95 23.31
CA TYR A 770 -12.12 -25.12 22.13
C TYR A 770 -10.91 -25.01 21.22
N GLY A 771 -11.17 -24.76 19.93
CA GLY A 771 -10.17 -24.65 18.88
C GLY A 771 -9.35 -23.36 18.89
N PHE A 772 -8.13 -23.46 18.35
CA PHE A 772 -7.34 -22.29 17.95
C PHE A 772 -7.90 -21.64 16.68
N LEU A 773 -8.32 -22.45 15.69
CA LEU A 773 -8.75 -21.98 14.37
C LEU A 773 -10.14 -21.33 14.38
N ASP A 774 -10.28 -20.26 13.58
CA ASP A 774 -11.53 -19.55 13.35
C ASP A 774 -12.47 -20.31 12.41
N VAL A 775 -13.57 -20.82 12.96
CA VAL A 775 -14.68 -21.49 12.26
C VAL A 775 -15.91 -20.58 12.08
N GLY A 776 -15.75 -19.27 12.29
CA GLY A 776 -16.80 -18.26 12.08
C GLY A 776 -17.43 -18.28 10.69
N ASP A 777 -18.56 -17.60 10.53
CA ASP A 777 -19.23 -17.43 9.23
C ASP A 777 -19.18 -15.96 8.81
N HIS A 778 -18.02 -15.59 8.27
CA HIS A 778 -17.69 -14.25 7.78
C HIS A 778 -16.59 -14.36 6.71
N LEU A 779 -16.17 -13.22 6.17
CA LEU A 779 -15.10 -13.10 5.18
C LEU A 779 -13.84 -12.50 5.82
N ILE A 780 -12.69 -12.72 5.19
CA ILE A 780 -11.38 -12.17 5.59
C ILE A 780 -10.58 -11.70 4.35
N GLY A 781 -9.33 -11.27 4.55
CA GLY A 781 -8.48 -10.64 3.54
C GLY A 781 -8.60 -9.11 3.57
N PRO A 782 -7.70 -8.38 2.88
CA PRO A 782 -7.70 -6.91 2.88
C PRO A 782 -9.03 -6.26 2.47
N ASN A 783 -9.77 -6.90 1.54
CA ASN A 783 -11.07 -6.43 1.05
C ASN A 783 -12.26 -7.08 1.79
N ALA A 784 -12.01 -7.92 2.81
CA ALA A 784 -12.99 -8.80 3.44
C ALA A 784 -13.82 -9.63 2.43
N ASP A 785 -13.15 -10.32 1.49
CA ASP A 785 -13.75 -11.06 0.37
C ASP A 785 -13.54 -12.59 0.41
N GLN A 786 -12.64 -13.11 1.27
CA GLN A 786 -12.27 -14.53 1.31
C GLN A 786 -13.13 -15.37 2.27
N ALA A 787 -13.89 -16.33 1.74
CA ALA A 787 -14.69 -17.29 2.50
C ALA A 787 -13.91 -18.59 2.81
N VAL A 788 -13.04 -18.56 3.83
CA VAL A 788 -12.16 -19.69 4.21
C VAL A 788 -12.32 -20.19 5.65
N THR A 789 -13.01 -19.44 6.52
CA THR A 789 -13.11 -19.75 7.96
C THR A 789 -14.11 -20.87 8.25
N GLN A 790 -15.27 -20.89 7.59
CA GLN A 790 -16.41 -21.77 7.93
C GLN A 790 -16.02 -23.24 8.12
N ILE A 791 -16.71 -23.94 9.03
CA ILE A 791 -16.57 -25.39 9.30
C ILE A 791 -16.54 -26.18 7.98
N GLY A 792 -17.45 -25.86 7.05
CA GLY A 792 -17.53 -26.52 5.75
C GLY A 792 -16.34 -26.28 4.82
N LYS A 793 -15.70 -25.11 4.89
CA LYS A 793 -14.48 -24.79 4.13
C LYS A 793 -13.27 -25.55 4.68
N ARG A 794 -13.13 -25.60 6.01
CA ARG A 794 -12.03 -26.30 6.69
C ARG A 794 -12.13 -27.83 6.60
N LEU A 795 -13.36 -28.38 6.62
CA LEU A 795 -13.57 -29.79 6.27
C LEU A 795 -13.27 -30.03 4.79
N GLY A 796 -13.79 -29.20 3.90
CA GLY A 796 -13.63 -29.35 2.46
C GLY A 796 -14.37 -30.58 1.91
N ASP A 797 -13.82 -31.18 0.86
CA ASP A 797 -14.38 -32.39 0.26
C ASP A 797 -13.90 -33.65 1.00
N CYS A 798 -14.79 -34.30 1.74
CA CYS A 798 -14.52 -35.54 2.46
C CYS A 798 -15.21 -36.75 1.79
N SER A 799 -15.72 -36.62 0.56
CA SER A 799 -16.47 -37.69 -0.13
C SER A 799 -15.60 -38.89 -0.52
N THR A 800 -14.31 -38.67 -0.74
CA THR A 800 -13.33 -39.71 -1.11
C THR A 800 -12.48 -40.16 0.09
N THR A 801 -12.05 -39.23 0.94
CA THR A 801 -11.28 -39.48 2.16
C THR A 801 -12.04 -38.88 3.35
N ALA A 802 -12.67 -39.74 4.14
CA ALA A 802 -13.44 -39.31 5.29
C ALA A 802 -12.54 -38.74 6.42
N LYS A 803 -12.97 -37.63 7.04
CA LYS A 803 -12.34 -37.06 8.24
C LYS A 803 -13.07 -37.52 9.49
N THR A 804 -12.36 -37.68 10.61
CA THR A 804 -12.97 -38.11 11.89
C THR A 804 -12.69 -37.13 13.03
N LEU A 805 -13.73 -36.75 13.76
CA LEU A 805 -13.62 -36.02 15.03
C LEU A 805 -14.03 -36.99 16.15
N THR A 806 -13.04 -37.53 16.85
CA THR A 806 -13.22 -38.35 18.04
C THR A 806 -13.18 -37.46 19.27
N VAL A 807 -14.15 -37.65 20.17
CA VAL A 807 -14.36 -36.81 21.36
C VAL A 807 -14.42 -37.71 22.58
N LEU A 808 -13.50 -37.57 23.53
CA LEU A 808 -13.50 -38.28 24.80
C LEU A 808 -13.99 -37.34 25.91
N ILE A 809 -15.08 -37.74 26.55
CA ILE A 809 -15.84 -36.95 27.54
C ILE A 809 -15.70 -37.62 28.91
N ASP A 810 -15.38 -36.81 29.92
CA ASP A 810 -15.22 -37.17 31.34
C ASP A 810 -14.30 -38.40 31.56
N GLY A 811 -13.31 -38.58 30.69
CA GLY A 811 -12.38 -39.72 30.69
C GLY A 811 -12.99 -41.10 30.38
N ALA A 812 -14.30 -41.19 30.12
CA ALA A 812 -15.02 -42.47 30.06
C ALA A 812 -15.91 -42.66 28.81
N THR A 813 -16.44 -41.59 28.22
CA THR A 813 -17.37 -41.68 27.07
C THR A 813 -16.70 -41.20 25.79
N THR A 814 -16.37 -42.12 24.89
CA THR A 814 -15.88 -41.80 23.55
C THR A 814 -17.04 -41.67 22.56
N LYS A 815 -17.07 -40.58 21.80
CA LYS A 815 -17.95 -40.33 20.65
C LYS A 815 -17.10 -40.14 19.40
N THR A 816 -17.65 -40.40 18.22
CA THR A 816 -16.96 -40.15 16.95
C THR A 816 -17.94 -39.59 15.93
N VAL A 817 -17.56 -38.47 15.32
CA VAL A 817 -18.24 -37.86 14.17
C VAL A 817 -17.42 -38.21 12.93
N THR A 818 -18.06 -38.80 11.93
CA THR A 818 -17.43 -39.11 10.64
C THR A 818 -17.96 -38.15 9.59
N PHE A 819 -17.04 -37.40 8.97
CA PHE A 819 -17.32 -36.49 7.86
C PHE A 819 -16.95 -37.21 6.55
N ASN A 820 -17.94 -37.58 5.74
CA ASN A 820 -17.77 -38.45 4.56
C ASN A 820 -18.52 -37.94 3.31
N SER A 821 -18.68 -36.62 3.19
CA SER A 821 -19.40 -35.93 2.13
C SER A 821 -18.63 -34.68 1.70
N ASP A 822 -19.07 -33.99 0.65
CA ASP A 822 -18.57 -32.65 0.35
C ASP A 822 -19.20 -31.61 1.29
N TYR A 823 -18.38 -30.92 2.09
CA TYR A 823 -18.82 -29.88 3.01
C TYR A 823 -18.56 -28.45 2.51
N ARG A 824 -17.93 -28.26 1.33
CA ARG A 824 -17.49 -26.94 0.81
C ARG A 824 -18.61 -25.89 0.67
N ALA A 825 -19.86 -26.33 0.59
CA ALA A 825 -21.07 -25.52 0.48
C ALA A 825 -22.10 -25.78 1.61
N VAL A 826 -21.73 -26.52 2.66
CA VAL A 826 -22.64 -26.86 3.78
C VAL A 826 -22.49 -25.83 4.90
N ALA A 827 -23.61 -25.21 5.30
CA ALA A 827 -23.63 -24.17 6.32
C ALA A 827 -23.24 -24.68 7.71
N ASN A 828 -22.56 -23.83 8.50
CA ASN A 828 -22.08 -24.15 9.84
C ASN A 828 -23.14 -24.81 10.74
N ALA A 829 -24.38 -24.30 10.72
CA ALA A 829 -25.48 -24.82 11.54
C ALA A 829 -25.81 -26.30 11.25
N THR A 830 -25.76 -26.73 10.00
CA THR A 830 -26.04 -28.12 9.61
C THR A 830 -24.97 -29.07 10.12
N ILE A 831 -23.69 -28.68 10.00
CA ILE A 831 -22.56 -29.51 10.46
C ILE A 831 -22.53 -29.55 12.00
N LEU A 832 -22.80 -28.42 12.66
CA LEU A 832 -22.89 -28.33 14.11
C LEU A 832 -24.05 -29.17 14.68
N ALA A 833 -25.18 -29.24 13.97
CA ALA A 833 -26.28 -30.14 14.32
C ALA A 833 -25.88 -31.63 14.19
N SER A 834 -25.12 -31.99 13.15
CA SER A 834 -24.58 -33.35 12.98
C SER A 834 -23.61 -33.74 14.10
N ILE A 835 -22.72 -32.83 14.51
CA ILE A 835 -21.82 -33.03 15.66
C ILE A 835 -22.63 -33.24 16.95
N ASN A 836 -23.58 -32.35 17.25
CA ASN A 836 -24.41 -32.47 18.45
C ASN A 836 -25.27 -33.75 18.47
N THR A 837 -25.74 -34.23 17.31
CA THR A 837 -26.47 -35.51 17.22
C THR A 837 -25.61 -36.70 17.62
N ALA A 838 -24.31 -36.70 17.27
CA ALA A 838 -23.36 -37.74 17.67
C ALA A 838 -22.96 -37.65 19.16
N LEU A 839 -22.80 -36.42 19.69
CA LEU A 839 -22.54 -36.20 21.12
C LEU A 839 -23.74 -36.63 21.99
N GLY A 840 -24.95 -36.32 21.56
CA GLY A 840 -26.18 -36.58 22.31
C GLY A 840 -26.21 -35.79 23.63
N SER A 841 -26.71 -36.41 24.70
CA SER A 841 -26.75 -35.78 26.03
C SER A 841 -25.41 -35.76 26.79
N SER A 842 -24.32 -36.26 26.21
CA SER A 842 -23.01 -36.35 26.89
C SER A 842 -22.24 -35.02 26.88
N ALA A 843 -22.38 -34.23 25.81
CA ALA A 843 -21.70 -32.95 25.62
C ALA A 843 -22.44 -32.12 24.56
N VAL A 844 -22.21 -30.80 24.56
CA VAL A 844 -22.75 -29.86 23.56
C VAL A 844 -21.60 -29.23 22.79
N ALA A 845 -21.73 -29.14 21.46
CA ALA A 845 -20.83 -28.40 20.59
C ALA A 845 -21.45 -27.07 20.17
N ASP A 846 -20.68 -25.97 20.24
CA ASP A 846 -21.14 -24.64 19.86
C ASP A 846 -20.05 -23.76 19.22
N LEU A 847 -20.49 -22.64 18.62
CA LEU A 847 -19.61 -21.62 18.03
C LEU A 847 -19.32 -20.55 19.09
N PHE A 848 -18.12 -20.59 19.64
CA PHE A 848 -17.71 -19.80 20.80
C PHE A 848 -16.88 -18.59 20.39
N ASN A 849 -17.34 -17.37 20.71
CA ASN A 849 -16.52 -16.17 20.59
C ASN A 849 -15.42 -16.20 21.68
N VAL A 850 -14.16 -16.43 21.28
CA VAL A 850 -13.02 -16.52 22.20
C VAL A 850 -12.54 -15.14 22.63
N ASN A 851 -12.64 -14.13 21.76
CA ASN A 851 -12.29 -12.73 22.06
C ASN A 851 -13.00 -12.27 23.34
N GLU A 852 -14.24 -12.71 23.59
CA GLU A 852 -15.01 -12.40 24.81
C GLU A 852 -14.32 -12.77 26.13
N LEU A 853 -13.33 -13.67 26.14
CA LEU A 853 -12.51 -14.00 27.32
C LEU A 853 -11.46 -12.92 27.65
N PHE A 854 -11.09 -12.07 26.69
CA PHE A 854 -10.11 -11.02 26.90
C PHE A 854 -10.68 -9.90 27.79
N ARG A 855 -9.91 -9.47 28.79
CA ARG A 855 -10.14 -8.22 29.53
C ARG A 855 -8.80 -7.55 29.83
N PRO A 856 -8.64 -6.24 29.51
CA PRO A 856 -7.39 -5.52 29.70
C PRO A 856 -7.04 -5.38 31.19
N ARG A 857 -5.81 -4.93 31.46
CA ARG A 857 -5.22 -4.84 32.81
C ARG A 857 -5.10 -3.40 33.26
N PHE A 858 -6.17 -2.86 33.85
CA PHE A 858 -6.18 -1.52 34.44
C PHE A 858 -6.04 -1.62 35.95
N THR A 859 -4.85 -1.33 36.47
CA THR A 859 -4.46 -1.69 37.86
C THR A 859 -5.13 -0.84 38.94
N ASP A 860 -5.77 0.26 38.54
CA ASP A 860 -6.67 1.06 39.36
C ASP A 860 -8.15 0.85 39.01
N GLU A 861 -8.50 -0.27 38.36
CA GLU A 861 -9.89 -0.67 38.11
C GLU A 861 -10.20 -2.15 38.44
N GLU A 862 -9.18 -3.03 38.43
CA GLU A 862 -9.30 -4.43 38.86
C GLU A 862 -8.77 -4.68 40.29
N GLU A 863 -9.45 -5.50 41.08
CA GLU A 863 -8.90 -6.11 42.31
C GLU A 863 -8.67 -7.63 42.10
N ARG A 864 -7.59 -8.14 42.70
CA ARG A 864 -7.26 -9.57 42.72
C ARG A 864 -7.83 -10.21 43.98
N VAL A 865 -8.70 -11.20 43.82
CA VAL A 865 -9.52 -11.80 44.89
C VAL A 865 -9.42 -13.32 44.91
N TYR A 866 -9.71 -13.93 46.06
CA TYR A 866 -9.61 -15.37 46.29
C TYR A 866 -11.00 -15.98 46.51
N ASN A 867 -11.43 -16.91 45.66
CA ASN A 867 -12.73 -17.56 45.83
C ASN A 867 -12.69 -18.52 47.03
N SER A 868 -13.31 -18.06 48.12
CA SER A 868 -13.43 -18.77 49.40
C SER A 868 -14.68 -19.68 49.47
N SER A 869 -15.51 -19.69 48.43
CA SER A 869 -16.71 -20.52 48.35
C SER A 869 -16.44 -21.89 47.71
N ALA A 870 -17.36 -22.84 47.92
CA ALA A 870 -17.25 -24.21 47.38
C ALA A 870 -17.60 -24.33 45.88
N THR A 871 -18.01 -23.24 45.22
CA THR A 871 -18.49 -23.21 43.83
C THR A 871 -17.71 -22.20 42.99
N THR A 872 -17.52 -22.47 41.71
CA THR A 872 -16.87 -21.53 40.77
C THR A 872 -17.70 -20.25 40.65
N ILE A 873 -17.06 -19.09 40.79
CA ILE A 873 -17.65 -17.80 40.47
C ILE A 873 -17.41 -17.58 38.96
N LEU A 874 -18.46 -17.64 38.15
CA LEU A 874 -18.34 -17.53 36.70
C LEU A 874 -18.08 -16.07 36.26
N ARG A 875 -17.45 -15.88 35.11
CA ARG A 875 -17.30 -14.58 34.44
C ARG A 875 -18.66 -13.86 34.29
N LYS A 876 -18.64 -12.53 34.33
CA LYS A 876 -19.82 -11.62 34.33
C LYS A 876 -20.69 -11.64 35.61
N THR A 877 -20.35 -12.46 36.62
CA THR A 877 -21.11 -12.58 37.89
C THR A 877 -20.79 -11.44 38.87
N ALA A 878 -21.79 -10.98 39.63
CA ALA A 878 -21.62 -10.06 40.76
C ALA A 878 -20.97 -10.76 41.97
N VAL A 879 -19.88 -10.17 42.49
CA VAL A 879 -19.05 -10.77 43.54
C VAL A 879 -19.14 -9.98 44.83
N ALA A 880 -19.23 -10.68 45.96
CA ALA A 880 -19.21 -10.11 47.30
C ALA A 880 -18.01 -10.59 48.12
N TRP A 881 -17.49 -9.71 48.98
CA TRP A 881 -16.53 -10.05 50.02
C TRP A 881 -17.13 -11.06 51.01
N ALA A 882 -16.33 -12.04 51.42
CA ALA A 882 -16.64 -12.88 52.57
C ALA A 882 -16.72 -12.01 53.85
N THR A 883 -17.56 -12.42 54.81
CA THR A 883 -17.98 -11.56 55.93
C THR A 883 -16.86 -11.17 56.91
N THR A 884 -15.69 -11.81 56.84
CA THR A 884 -14.52 -11.49 57.67
C THR A 884 -13.21 -11.58 56.87
N GLY A 885 -12.77 -10.44 56.32
CA GLY A 885 -11.41 -10.25 55.79
C GLY A 885 -11.25 -10.38 54.27
N ARG A 886 -10.69 -9.34 53.64
CA ARG A 886 -10.06 -9.47 52.30
C ARG A 886 -8.90 -10.48 52.42
N PRO A 887 -8.61 -11.31 51.40
CA PRO A 887 -9.08 -11.24 50.01
C PRO A 887 -10.23 -12.21 49.67
N GLY A 888 -10.89 -12.83 50.66
CA GLY A 888 -11.89 -13.86 50.43
C GLY A 888 -13.18 -13.32 49.80
N VAL A 889 -13.66 -13.96 48.73
CA VAL A 889 -14.91 -13.63 48.05
C VAL A 889 -15.81 -14.84 47.81
N ARG A 890 -17.06 -14.55 47.43
CA ARG A 890 -18.13 -15.46 46.98
C ARG A 890 -19.06 -14.75 45.99
N THR A 891 -19.99 -15.47 45.38
CA THR A 891 -21.13 -14.87 44.66
C THR A 891 -21.97 -13.96 45.59
N MET A 892 -22.44 -12.82 45.08
CA MET A 892 -23.29 -11.86 45.80
C MET A 892 -24.78 -12.26 45.74
N THR A 893 -25.56 -11.93 46.78
CA THR A 893 -27.03 -12.13 46.82
C THR A 893 -27.78 -10.79 46.73
N SER A 894 -29.09 -10.82 46.43
CA SER A 894 -29.96 -9.63 46.50
C SER A 894 -30.09 -9.03 47.91
N THR A 895 -29.68 -9.79 48.94
CA THR A 895 -29.69 -9.41 50.36
C THR A 895 -28.35 -8.88 50.89
N ASP A 896 -27.28 -8.90 50.08
CA ASP A 896 -25.97 -8.39 50.49
C ASP A 896 -25.94 -6.85 50.46
N ALA A 897 -25.61 -6.24 51.61
CA ALA A 897 -25.43 -4.79 51.69
C ALA A 897 -24.35 -4.30 50.70
N ALA A 898 -24.62 -3.22 49.95
CA ALA A 898 -23.78 -2.72 48.85
C ALA A 898 -22.28 -2.58 49.19
N ARG A 899 -21.94 -2.26 50.44
CA ARG A 899 -20.55 -2.22 50.97
C ARG A 899 -19.78 -3.55 50.89
N LEU A 900 -20.45 -4.66 50.58
CA LEU A 900 -19.84 -5.97 50.38
C LEU A 900 -19.51 -6.25 48.92
N PHE A 901 -19.98 -5.44 47.96
CA PHE A 901 -19.65 -5.60 46.54
C PHE A 901 -18.13 -5.50 46.34
N ALA A 902 -17.54 -6.57 45.82
CA ALA A 902 -16.12 -6.64 45.44
C ALA A 902 -15.91 -6.26 43.97
N GLY A 903 -16.93 -6.46 43.13
CA GLY A 903 -16.93 -6.11 41.72
C GLY A 903 -17.60 -7.16 40.84
N ILE A 904 -17.33 -7.09 39.54
CA ILE A 904 -17.81 -8.03 38.52
C ILE A 904 -16.68 -9.00 38.15
N ALA A 905 -16.93 -10.31 38.17
CA ALA A 905 -15.92 -11.31 37.81
C ALA A 905 -15.50 -11.20 36.34
N TYR A 906 -14.20 -10.96 36.08
CA TYR A 906 -13.64 -10.87 34.73
C TYR A 906 -13.19 -12.21 34.14
N GLU A 907 -13.11 -13.26 34.95
CA GLU A 907 -12.71 -14.62 34.59
C GLU A 907 -13.36 -15.65 35.54
N ASP A 908 -13.37 -16.93 35.18
CA ASP A 908 -14.00 -17.99 36.00
C ASP A 908 -13.13 -18.35 37.22
N ILE A 909 -13.49 -17.83 38.39
CA ILE A 909 -12.71 -18.01 39.63
C ILE A 909 -13.13 -19.30 40.32
N ARG A 910 -12.35 -20.38 40.11
CA ARG A 910 -12.59 -21.71 40.71
C ARG A 910 -12.47 -21.69 42.25
N PRO A 911 -13.10 -22.64 42.98
CA PRO A 911 -12.95 -22.79 44.43
C PRO A 911 -11.48 -22.89 44.84
N GLY A 912 -11.07 -22.13 45.85
CA GLY A 912 -9.69 -22.13 46.35
C GLY A 912 -8.66 -21.54 45.37
N GLN A 913 -9.10 -20.78 44.35
CA GLN A 913 -8.23 -20.12 43.39
C GLN A 913 -8.36 -18.60 43.46
N TRP A 914 -7.33 -17.92 42.92
CA TRP A 914 -7.32 -16.48 42.73
C TRP A 914 -7.84 -16.10 41.34
N GLY A 915 -8.48 -14.94 41.24
CA GLY A 915 -8.90 -14.34 39.97
C GLY A 915 -9.20 -12.84 40.13
N ARG A 916 -9.76 -12.24 39.10
CA ARG A 916 -10.06 -10.80 39.03
C ARG A 916 -11.53 -10.44 39.20
N VAL A 917 -11.74 -9.30 39.84
CA VAL A 917 -12.99 -8.53 39.76
C VAL A 917 -12.72 -7.10 39.30
N LYS A 918 -13.58 -6.58 38.42
CA LYS A 918 -13.68 -5.15 38.08
C LYS A 918 -14.41 -4.44 39.21
N SER A 919 -13.67 -3.73 40.05
CA SER A 919 -14.16 -3.16 41.32
C SER A 919 -14.60 -1.71 41.20
N LYS A 920 -14.12 -0.98 40.17
CA LYS A 920 -14.50 0.42 39.90
C LYS A 920 -14.37 0.80 38.42
N GLY A 921 -14.91 1.97 38.11
CA GLY A 921 -14.99 2.53 36.76
C GLY A 921 -16.15 1.98 35.94
N ALA A 922 -16.09 2.13 34.62
CA ALA A 922 -17.18 1.79 33.71
C ALA A 922 -17.07 0.36 33.12
N VAL A 923 -18.20 -0.18 32.66
CA VAL A 923 -18.37 -1.51 32.06
C VAL A 923 -19.46 -1.45 30.97
N ARG A 924 -19.47 -2.39 30.02
CA ARG A 924 -20.51 -2.48 28.99
C ARG A 924 -21.55 -3.54 29.36
N VAL A 925 -22.84 -3.19 29.34
CA VAL A 925 -23.90 -4.00 29.97
C VAL A 925 -24.03 -5.40 29.37
N SER A 926 -24.17 -5.54 28.06
CA SER A 926 -24.20 -6.84 27.37
C SER A 926 -22.89 -7.64 27.46
N MET A 927 -21.75 -6.95 27.55
CA MET A 927 -20.44 -7.57 27.50
C MET A 927 -19.97 -8.08 28.87
N ASP A 928 -20.27 -7.35 29.94
CA ASP A 928 -19.72 -7.56 31.28
C ASP A 928 -20.74 -8.01 32.34
N LEU A 929 -22.04 -7.77 32.17
CA LEU A 929 -23.04 -8.09 33.20
C LEU A 929 -23.82 -9.37 32.86
N LEU A 930 -23.79 -10.37 33.75
CA LEU A 930 -24.70 -11.51 33.66
C LEU A 930 -26.09 -11.08 34.14
N ARG A 931 -26.94 -10.62 33.22
CA ARG A 931 -28.31 -10.21 33.55
C ARG A 931 -29.23 -11.41 33.81
N SER A 932 -30.28 -11.19 34.61
CA SER A 932 -31.42 -12.12 34.76
C SER A 932 -32.70 -11.61 34.08
N ASP A 933 -32.69 -10.37 33.60
CA ASP A 933 -33.81 -9.64 33.01
C ASP A 933 -33.49 -9.18 31.57
N SER A 934 -34.55 -8.84 30.82
CA SER A 934 -34.47 -8.29 29.46
C SER A 934 -34.92 -6.84 29.38
N ILE A 935 -34.88 -6.12 30.51
CA ILE A 935 -35.40 -4.75 30.63
C ILE A 935 -34.44 -3.76 29.92
N ALA A 936 -34.98 -2.97 29.00
CA ALA A 936 -34.25 -1.83 28.42
C ALA A 936 -33.99 -0.78 29.52
N PHE A 937 -32.82 -0.14 29.50
CA PHE A 937 -32.42 0.87 30.48
C PHE A 937 -32.09 2.20 29.80
N ALA A 938 -32.22 3.28 30.57
CA ALA A 938 -31.90 4.65 30.20
C ALA A 938 -30.82 5.26 31.12
N HIS A 939 -30.42 6.50 30.85
CA HIS A 939 -29.51 7.25 31.70
C HIS A 939 -30.15 7.49 33.08
N GLY A 940 -29.42 7.17 34.15
CA GLY A 940 -29.88 7.25 35.54
C GLY A 940 -30.43 5.94 36.10
N ASP A 941 -30.66 4.91 35.29
CA ASP A 941 -31.16 3.62 35.79
C ASP A 941 -30.13 2.90 36.65
N MET A 942 -30.61 2.35 37.77
CA MET A 942 -29.78 1.63 38.74
C MET A 942 -29.87 0.12 38.53
N PHE A 943 -28.71 -0.54 38.54
CA PHE A 943 -28.59 -1.99 38.51
C PHE A 943 -28.13 -2.51 39.88
N GLY A 944 -28.66 -3.67 40.27
CA GLY A 944 -28.24 -4.42 41.45
C GLY A 944 -28.41 -5.91 41.24
N VAL A 945 -28.14 -6.71 42.27
CA VAL A 945 -28.28 -8.18 42.21
C VAL A 945 -29.74 -8.59 42.40
N SER A 946 -30.25 -9.46 41.54
CA SER A 946 -31.58 -10.06 41.66
C SER A 946 -31.57 -11.31 42.53
N ASP A 947 -32.75 -11.87 42.83
CA ASP A 947 -32.86 -13.08 43.66
C ASP A 947 -32.16 -14.31 43.02
N ALA A 948 -31.92 -14.27 41.70
CA ALA A 948 -30.95 -15.13 41.05
C ALA A 948 -29.52 -14.65 41.39
N SER A 949 -29.01 -15.09 42.54
CA SER A 949 -27.71 -14.71 43.11
C SER A 949 -26.59 -14.59 42.07
N GLY A 950 -25.86 -13.48 42.11
CA GLY A 950 -24.78 -13.16 41.17
C GLY A 950 -25.23 -12.53 39.86
N ARG A 951 -26.53 -12.46 39.56
CA ARG A 951 -27.07 -11.90 38.32
C ARG A 951 -27.62 -10.50 38.53
N PHE A 952 -27.41 -9.62 37.54
CA PHE A 952 -27.86 -8.23 37.59
C PHE A 952 -29.30 -8.08 37.07
N ALA A 953 -30.02 -7.09 37.61
CA ALA A 953 -31.28 -6.60 37.07
C ALA A 953 -31.44 -5.08 37.28
N VAL A 954 -32.24 -4.44 36.44
CA VAL A 954 -32.65 -3.03 36.59
C VAL A 954 -33.66 -2.91 37.74
N GLY A 955 -33.54 -1.86 38.55
CA GLY A 955 -34.49 -1.57 39.63
C GLY A 955 -34.39 -2.49 40.87
N ALA A 956 -33.31 -3.26 41.00
CA ALA A 956 -33.07 -4.10 42.17
C ALA A 956 -32.90 -3.26 43.46
N THR A 957 -33.36 -3.81 44.60
CA THR A 957 -33.49 -3.09 45.89
C THR A 957 -32.18 -2.52 46.44
N ILE A 958 -31.04 -3.15 46.13
CA ILE A 958 -29.71 -2.70 46.54
C ILE A 958 -28.95 -2.28 45.27
N PRO A 959 -28.89 -0.97 44.94
CA PRO A 959 -28.21 -0.50 43.75
C PRO A 959 -26.69 -0.55 43.91
N LEU A 960 -26.00 -1.02 42.86
CA LEU A 960 -24.54 -1.22 42.81
C LEU A 960 -23.88 -0.49 41.64
N LEU A 961 -24.59 -0.35 40.52
CA LEU A 961 -24.14 0.35 39.30
C LEU A 961 -25.22 1.33 38.84
N MET A 962 -24.82 2.38 38.12
CA MET A 962 -25.70 3.37 37.51
C MET A 962 -25.40 3.47 36.01
N ALA A 963 -26.43 3.45 35.16
CA ALA A 963 -26.28 3.74 33.74
C ALA A 963 -26.04 5.23 33.52
N PHE A 964 -24.93 5.58 32.86
CA PHE A 964 -24.64 6.96 32.43
C PHE A 964 -24.90 7.18 30.93
N ASN A 965 -25.33 6.14 30.20
CA ASN A 965 -25.72 6.19 28.79
C ASN A 965 -27.22 5.89 28.62
N PRO A 966 -27.88 6.42 27.57
CA PRO A 966 -29.33 6.25 27.36
C PRO A 966 -29.75 4.87 26.83
N ALA A 967 -28.80 3.99 26.52
CA ALA A 967 -28.99 2.59 26.13
C ALA A 967 -27.64 1.85 26.24
N ASP A 968 -27.64 0.52 26.03
CA ASP A 968 -26.39 -0.20 25.76
C ASP A 968 -25.95 0.07 24.33
N VAL A 969 -24.82 0.75 24.16
CA VAL A 969 -24.38 1.19 22.84
C VAL A 969 -23.78 -0.01 22.10
N LYS A 970 -24.39 -0.38 20.98
CA LYS A 970 -23.75 -1.24 19.96
C LYS A 970 -22.93 -0.33 19.05
N PHE A 971 -21.68 -0.69 18.82
CA PHE A 971 -20.78 -0.02 17.90
C PHE A 971 -21.18 -0.35 16.45
N ILE A 972 -20.67 0.44 15.51
CA ILE A 972 -20.81 0.16 14.09
C ILE A 972 -20.31 -1.26 13.84
N ASP A 973 -21.14 -2.07 13.20
CA ASP A 973 -20.82 -3.45 12.85
C ASP A 973 -19.88 -3.42 11.64
N TRP A 974 -18.58 -3.23 11.86
CA TRP A 974 -17.57 -3.12 10.80
C TRP A 974 -17.54 -4.35 9.88
N SER A 975 -17.97 -5.52 10.35
CA SER A 975 -18.17 -6.72 9.52
C SER A 975 -19.27 -6.55 8.45
N ARG A 976 -20.08 -5.49 8.56
CA ARG A 976 -21.11 -5.03 7.62
C ARG A 976 -20.73 -3.67 7.02
N SER A 977 -19.53 -3.56 6.46
CA SER A 977 -19.08 -2.39 5.69
C SER A 977 -19.84 -2.17 4.36
N ASP A 978 -21.08 -2.65 4.26
CA ASP A 978 -22.01 -2.33 3.19
C ASP A 978 -23.13 -1.44 3.76
N PRO A 979 -23.10 -0.11 3.55
CA PRO A 979 -24.19 0.79 3.93
C PRO A 979 -25.50 0.50 3.17
N ALA A 980 -25.46 -0.32 2.12
CA ALA A 980 -26.63 -0.93 1.51
C ALA A 980 -27.05 -2.25 2.19
N THR A 981 -26.73 -2.50 3.47
CA THR A 981 -27.34 -3.57 4.28
C THR A 981 -28.51 -3.13 5.18
N ASP A 982 -28.46 -1.96 5.81
CA ASP A 982 -29.69 -1.35 6.39
C ASP A 982 -30.65 -0.86 5.30
N ASN A 983 -30.14 -0.70 4.07
CA ASN A 983 -30.92 -0.53 2.85
C ASN A 983 -30.90 -1.77 1.93
N ALA A 984 -30.45 -2.94 2.41
CA ALA A 984 -30.46 -4.16 1.59
C ALA A 984 -31.91 -4.44 1.23
N ALA A 985 -32.19 -4.55 -0.06
CA ALA A 985 -33.53 -4.70 -0.58
C ALA A 985 -34.17 -5.96 0.03
N ALA A 986 -34.92 -5.77 1.13
CA ALA A 986 -35.30 -6.84 2.03
C ALA A 986 -35.87 -8.00 1.23
N ALA A 987 -35.29 -9.18 1.43
CA ALA A 987 -35.51 -10.30 0.52
C ALA A 987 -37.01 -10.61 0.42
N TRP A 988 -37.48 -10.98 -0.79
CA TRP A 988 -38.87 -11.34 -0.99
C TRP A 988 -39.16 -12.69 -0.30
N ILE A 989 -39.69 -12.63 0.92
CA ILE A 989 -40.11 -13.79 1.71
C ILE A 989 -41.44 -14.28 1.16
N SER A 990 -41.47 -15.52 0.68
CA SER A 990 -42.71 -16.21 0.30
C SER A 990 -43.58 -16.46 1.53
N PHE A 991 -44.90 -16.27 1.40
CA PHE A 991 -45.88 -16.61 2.42
C PHE A 991 -47.10 -17.31 1.81
N THR A 992 -47.88 -17.98 2.64
CA THR A 992 -49.09 -18.72 2.22
C THR A 992 -50.34 -17.98 2.72
N PRO A 993 -50.84 -16.97 1.96
CA PRO A 993 -52.12 -16.35 2.27
C PRO A 993 -53.28 -17.34 2.17
N THR A 994 -54.42 -16.98 2.77
CA THR A 994 -55.69 -17.67 2.56
C THR A 994 -56.56 -16.90 1.58
N ILE A 995 -57.46 -17.56 0.86
CA ILE A 995 -58.45 -16.92 -0.02
C ILE A 995 -59.85 -17.42 0.29
N ARG A 996 -60.80 -16.50 0.46
CA ARG A 996 -62.21 -16.76 0.74
C ARG A 996 -63.11 -15.70 0.10
N ALA A 997 -64.41 -15.95 0.06
CA ALA A 997 -65.38 -14.89 -0.21
C ALA A 997 -65.72 -14.16 1.10
N GLN A 998 -66.15 -12.90 1.01
CA GLN A 998 -66.67 -12.14 2.15
C GLN A 998 -68.02 -12.71 2.62
N THR A 999 -68.86 -13.13 1.66
CA THR A 999 -70.16 -13.76 1.90
C THR A 999 -70.28 -15.02 1.04
N GLY A 1000 -70.82 -16.12 1.59
CA GLY A 1000 -70.86 -17.41 0.91
C GLY A 1000 -69.50 -18.12 0.89
N ALA A 1001 -69.33 -19.12 0.03
CA ALA A 1001 -68.13 -19.95 -0.04
C ALA A 1001 -67.60 -20.12 -1.46
N LEU A 1002 -66.29 -19.91 -1.63
CA LEU A 1002 -65.54 -20.37 -2.80
C LEU A 1002 -65.38 -21.89 -2.71
N THR A 1003 -65.69 -22.61 -3.80
CA THR A 1003 -65.59 -24.08 -3.81
C THR A 1003 -64.14 -24.53 -4.05
N THR A 1004 -63.44 -23.87 -4.97
CA THR A 1004 -62.04 -24.17 -5.30
C THR A 1004 -61.33 -22.87 -5.67
N ALA A 1005 -60.34 -22.48 -4.88
CA ALA A 1005 -59.52 -21.28 -5.07
C ALA A 1005 -58.12 -21.48 -4.46
N SER A 1006 -57.14 -20.70 -4.93
CA SER A 1006 -55.77 -20.70 -4.42
C SER A 1006 -55.18 -19.28 -4.46
N VAL A 1007 -54.21 -19.01 -3.60
CA VAL A 1007 -53.46 -17.75 -3.60
C VAL A 1007 -52.03 -17.98 -3.10
N ASN A 1008 -51.06 -17.34 -3.74
CA ASN A 1008 -49.66 -17.33 -3.34
C ASN A 1008 -49.22 -15.90 -3.08
N GLY A 1009 -48.36 -15.70 -2.09
CA GLY A 1009 -47.88 -14.38 -1.70
C GLY A 1009 -46.36 -14.34 -1.53
N LYS A 1010 -45.79 -13.16 -1.71
CA LYS A 1010 -44.45 -12.81 -1.23
C LYS A 1010 -44.45 -11.37 -0.71
N TYR A 1011 -43.62 -11.09 0.29
CA TYR A 1011 -43.52 -9.77 0.90
C TYR A 1011 -42.07 -9.39 1.19
N LYS A 1012 -41.83 -8.10 1.43
CA LYS A 1012 -40.61 -7.61 2.08
C LYS A 1012 -40.96 -6.50 3.06
N LYS A 1013 -40.28 -6.48 4.23
CA LYS A 1013 -40.45 -5.46 5.27
C LYS A 1013 -39.22 -4.57 5.34
N ILE A 1014 -39.40 -3.26 5.26
CA ILE A 1014 -38.35 -2.23 5.33
C ILE A 1014 -38.77 -1.26 6.43
N GLY A 1015 -38.07 -1.28 7.57
CA GLY A 1015 -38.53 -0.61 8.79
C GLY A 1015 -39.94 -1.04 9.19
N ARG A 1016 -40.89 -0.10 9.22
CA ARG A 1016 -42.32 -0.38 9.45
C ARG A 1016 -43.14 -0.63 8.19
N GLN A 1017 -42.61 -0.34 7.00
CA GLN A 1017 -43.33 -0.56 5.74
C GLN A 1017 -43.24 -2.03 5.28
N VAL A 1018 -44.35 -2.59 4.84
CA VAL A 1018 -44.46 -3.92 4.24
C VAL A 1018 -44.92 -3.77 2.80
N HIS A 1019 -44.05 -4.12 1.85
CA HIS A 1019 -44.42 -4.27 0.45
C HIS A 1019 -44.85 -5.72 0.20
N PHE A 1020 -45.89 -5.95 -0.60
CA PHE A 1020 -46.33 -7.30 -0.96
C PHE A 1020 -46.69 -7.44 -2.44
N GLN A 1021 -46.62 -8.68 -2.92
CA GLN A 1021 -47.19 -9.14 -4.18
C GLN A 1021 -47.98 -10.42 -3.91
N ILE A 1022 -49.23 -10.48 -4.35
CA ILE A 1022 -50.09 -11.65 -4.29
C ILE A 1022 -50.63 -12.00 -5.68
N ALA A 1023 -50.77 -13.28 -5.96
CA ALA A 1023 -51.40 -13.80 -7.17
C ALA A 1023 -52.35 -14.95 -6.78
N GLY A 1024 -53.58 -14.92 -7.27
CA GLY A 1024 -54.61 -15.88 -6.88
C GLY A 1024 -55.53 -16.28 -8.02
N SER A 1025 -56.25 -17.39 -7.83
CA SER A 1025 -57.18 -17.96 -8.79
C SER A 1025 -58.42 -18.55 -8.11
N ILE A 1026 -59.55 -18.50 -8.80
CA ILE A 1026 -60.84 -19.05 -8.36
C ILE A 1026 -61.32 -20.00 -9.47
N THR A 1027 -60.99 -21.28 -9.35
CA THR A 1027 -61.44 -22.31 -10.29
C THR A 1027 -62.96 -22.47 -10.24
N THR A 1028 -63.57 -22.35 -9.06
CA THR A 1028 -65.03 -22.42 -8.89
C THR A 1028 -65.48 -21.52 -7.75
N ASN A 1029 -66.28 -20.50 -8.08
CA ASN A 1029 -66.74 -19.46 -7.17
C ASN A 1029 -67.76 -19.96 -6.13
N GLY A 1030 -68.46 -21.06 -6.41
CA GLY A 1030 -69.52 -21.57 -5.53
C GLY A 1030 -70.59 -20.51 -5.28
N THR A 1031 -70.86 -20.22 -4.01
CA THR A 1031 -71.80 -19.19 -3.54
C THR A 1031 -71.12 -17.87 -3.15
N GLY A 1032 -69.82 -17.72 -3.46
CA GLY A 1032 -69.04 -16.53 -3.10
C GLY A 1032 -69.61 -15.23 -3.66
N SER A 1033 -69.64 -14.19 -2.82
CA SER A 1033 -70.17 -12.85 -3.10
C SER A 1033 -69.58 -11.79 -2.14
N GLY A 1034 -69.88 -10.50 -2.37
CA GLY A 1034 -69.37 -9.36 -1.59
C GLY A 1034 -68.02 -8.88 -2.11
N ALA A 1035 -66.93 -9.31 -1.47
CA ALA A 1035 -65.55 -9.12 -1.90
C ALA A 1035 -64.80 -10.47 -1.91
N VAL A 1036 -63.71 -10.57 -2.66
CA VAL A 1036 -62.74 -11.67 -2.48
C VAL A 1036 -61.78 -11.24 -1.37
N VAL A 1037 -61.66 -12.04 -0.31
CA VAL A 1037 -60.82 -11.71 0.86
C VAL A 1037 -59.57 -12.56 0.85
N VAL A 1038 -58.41 -11.90 0.85
CA VAL A 1038 -57.09 -12.53 0.97
C VAL A 1038 -56.57 -12.30 2.39
N GLY A 1039 -56.58 -13.37 3.19
CA GLY A 1039 -56.20 -13.35 4.60
C GLY A 1039 -54.78 -13.87 4.85
N ASN A 1040 -54.36 -13.83 6.12
CA ASN A 1040 -53.00 -14.15 6.57
C ASN A 1040 -51.92 -13.29 5.88
N MET A 1041 -52.18 -11.99 5.72
CA MET A 1041 -51.11 -11.04 5.40
C MET A 1041 -50.02 -11.06 6.51
N PRO A 1042 -48.73 -10.89 6.18
CA PRO A 1042 -47.63 -11.29 7.07
C PRO A 1042 -47.51 -10.50 8.38
N VAL A 1043 -48.06 -9.28 8.42
CA VAL A 1043 -48.16 -8.45 9.62
C VAL A 1043 -49.50 -7.71 9.57
N ALA A 1044 -50.09 -7.41 10.72
CA ALA A 1044 -51.27 -6.55 10.79
C ALA A 1044 -50.93 -5.09 10.39
N THR A 1045 -51.87 -4.43 9.71
CA THR A 1045 -51.82 -3.00 9.38
C THR A 1045 -51.83 -2.12 10.62
N GLY A 1046 -51.12 -0.99 10.55
CA GLY A 1046 -51.14 0.07 11.55
C GLY A 1046 -52.49 0.80 11.66
N PRO A 1047 -52.53 2.02 12.24
CA PRO A 1047 -53.78 2.71 12.57
C PRO A 1047 -54.62 3.17 11.37
N GLU A 1048 -54.03 3.19 10.17
CA GLU A 1048 -54.65 3.69 8.94
C GLU A 1048 -55.30 2.58 8.09
N ILE A 1049 -56.18 2.99 7.17
CA ILE A 1049 -56.74 2.12 6.13
C ILE A 1049 -55.87 2.22 4.88
N PHE A 1050 -55.36 1.09 4.40
CA PHE A 1050 -54.48 1.03 3.23
C PHE A 1050 -55.25 0.53 2.00
N THR A 1051 -54.97 1.11 0.83
CA THR A 1051 -55.59 0.74 -0.45
C THR A 1051 -54.55 0.31 -1.47
N TYR A 1052 -54.94 -0.63 -2.34
CA TYR A 1052 -54.05 -1.34 -3.26
C TYR A 1052 -54.71 -1.47 -4.63
N VAL A 1053 -53.91 -1.53 -5.69
CA VAL A 1053 -54.40 -1.74 -7.05
C VAL A 1053 -53.96 -3.12 -7.54
N GLY A 1054 -54.90 -3.84 -8.14
CA GLY A 1054 -54.68 -5.11 -8.81
C GLY A 1054 -55.38 -5.17 -10.15
N ARG A 1055 -55.28 -6.33 -10.81
CA ARG A 1055 -55.93 -6.58 -12.10
C ARG A 1055 -56.39 -8.03 -12.18
N GLU A 1056 -57.59 -8.23 -12.71
CA GLU A 1056 -58.11 -9.53 -13.15
C GLU A 1056 -57.42 -9.90 -14.48
N ILE A 1057 -56.93 -11.14 -14.64
CA ILE A 1057 -56.03 -11.52 -15.73
C ILE A 1057 -56.52 -12.69 -16.61
N ALA A 1058 -57.68 -13.27 -16.35
CA ALA A 1058 -58.17 -14.47 -17.05
C ALA A 1058 -59.51 -14.29 -17.79
N LEU A 1059 -60.42 -13.43 -17.31
CA LEU A 1059 -61.80 -13.37 -17.80
C LEU A 1059 -62.18 -12.07 -18.52
N ASN A 1060 -61.85 -10.91 -17.93
CA ASN A 1060 -62.33 -9.61 -18.39
C ASN A 1060 -61.31 -8.47 -18.27
N GLY A 1061 -60.18 -8.68 -17.58
CA GLY A 1061 -59.11 -7.69 -17.57
C GLY A 1061 -59.34 -6.46 -16.68
N LYS A 1062 -60.46 -6.38 -15.93
CA LYS A 1062 -60.85 -5.24 -15.11
C LYS A 1062 -59.80 -4.92 -14.03
N ALA A 1063 -59.72 -3.63 -13.68
CA ALA A 1063 -59.00 -3.17 -12.50
C ALA A 1063 -59.68 -3.64 -11.21
N LEU A 1064 -58.87 -4.07 -10.25
CA LEU A 1064 -59.28 -4.48 -8.91
C LEU A 1064 -58.81 -3.44 -7.89
N LEU A 1065 -59.69 -3.12 -6.95
CA LEU A 1065 -59.37 -2.31 -5.78
C LEU A 1065 -59.26 -3.23 -4.57
N GLY A 1066 -58.09 -3.26 -3.94
CA GLY A 1066 -57.87 -3.90 -2.65
C GLY A 1066 -57.90 -2.86 -1.54
N TYR A 1067 -58.41 -3.23 -0.37
CA TYR A 1067 -58.22 -2.42 0.84
C TYR A 1067 -58.08 -3.30 2.09
N GLN A 1068 -57.39 -2.76 3.09
CA GLN A 1068 -57.12 -3.42 4.36
C GLN A 1068 -57.35 -2.43 5.51
N ASN A 1069 -58.22 -2.82 6.44
CA ASN A 1069 -58.61 -1.98 7.57
C ASN A 1069 -57.50 -1.91 8.63
N ASN A 1070 -57.55 -0.91 9.51
CA ASN A 1070 -56.70 -0.81 10.70
C ASN A 1070 -56.67 -2.13 11.49
N GLY A 1071 -55.47 -2.61 11.83
CA GLY A 1071 -55.26 -3.77 12.71
C GLY A 1071 -55.58 -5.14 12.12
N THR A 1072 -55.91 -5.27 10.83
CA THR A 1072 -56.25 -6.57 10.22
C THR A 1072 -55.11 -7.17 9.40
N THR A 1073 -55.21 -8.47 9.13
CA THR A 1073 -54.36 -9.21 8.16
C THR A 1073 -55.16 -9.66 6.93
N ASP A 1074 -56.28 -8.99 6.64
CA ASP A 1074 -57.24 -9.31 5.56
C ASP A 1074 -57.31 -8.18 4.54
N VAL A 1075 -56.97 -8.49 3.28
CA VAL A 1075 -57.21 -7.61 2.12
C VAL A 1075 -58.56 -7.96 1.50
N LEU A 1076 -59.48 -7.00 1.45
CA LEU A 1076 -60.75 -7.12 0.75
C LEU A 1076 -60.59 -6.59 -0.67
N ILE A 1077 -60.91 -7.42 -1.66
CA ILE A 1077 -60.73 -7.14 -3.10
C ILE A 1077 -62.10 -7.03 -3.78
N THR A 1078 -62.37 -5.88 -4.40
CA THR A 1078 -63.50 -5.63 -5.31
C THR A 1078 -63.00 -5.29 -6.71
N TYR A 1079 -63.90 -5.22 -7.70
CA TYR A 1079 -63.62 -4.39 -8.88
C TYR A 1079 -63.58 -2.90 -8.51
N TYR A 1080 -63.03 -2.07 -9.40
CA TYR A 1080 -62.97 -0.60 -9.23
C TYR A 1080 -64.35 0.08 -9.08
N ASP A 1081 -65.43 -0.59 -9.49
CA ASP A 1081 -66.83 -0.16 -9.38
C ASP A 1081 -67.51 -0.70 -8.10
N SER A 1082 -66.71 -1.19 -7.14
CA SER A 1082 -67.13 -1.86 -5.90
C SER A 1082 -67.95 -3.14 -6.08
N THR A 1083 -68.08 -3.68 -7.30
CA THR A 1083 -68.77 -4.97 -7.52
C THR A 1083 -67.86 -6.17 -7.24
N TYR A 1084 -68.48 -7.32 -6.95
CA TYR A 1084 -67.79 -8.55 -6.56
C TYR A 1084 -66.94 -9.13 -7.72
N PRO A 1085 -65.65 -9.46 -7.51
CA PRO A 1085 -64.78 -9.89 -8.59
C PRO A 1085 -64.67 -11.40 -8.77
N GLY A 1086 -65.19 -12.21 -7.85
CA GLY A 1086 -65.10 -13.67 -7.95
C GLY A 1086 -66.02 -14.26 -9.03
N ALA A 1087 -65.46 -15.13 -9.86
CA ALA A 1087 -66.17 -15.87 -10.90
C ALA A 1087 -65.45 -17.20 -11.19
N ASN A 1088 -66.12 -18.14 -11.85
CA ASN A 1088 -65.49 -19.40 -12.27
C ASN A 1088 -64.39 -19.12 -13.31
N GLY A 1089 -63.17 -19.57 -13.04
CA GLY A 1089 -62.00 -19.35 -13.91
C GLY A 1089 -61.31 -17.99 -13.73
N MET A 1090 -61.70 -17.20 -12.72
CA MET A 1090 -61.09 -15.91 -12.43
C MET A 1090 -59.65 -16.07 -11.93
N ALA A 1091 -58.75 -15.17 -12.32
CA ALA A 1091 -57.43 -15.05 -11.74
C ALA A 1091 -57.02 -13.59 -11.60
N PHE A 1092 -56.15 -13.29 -10.63
CA PHE A 1092 -55.73 -11.91 -10.35
C PHE A 1092 -54.28 -11.80 -9.89
N ILE A 1093 -53.74 -10.60 -10.08
CA ILE A 1093 -52.52 -10.10 -9.44
C ILE A 1093 -52.81 -8.81 -8.69
N MET A 1094 -52.16 -8.61 -7.55
CA MET A 1094 -52.24 -7.37 -6.77
C MET A 1094 -50.92 -7.11 -6.04
N ASN A 1095 -50.55 -5.84 -5.96
CA ASN A 1095 -49.36 -5.39 -5.22
C ASN A 1095 -49.66 -4.13 -4.43
N GLY A 1096 -49.03 -3.99 -3.27
CA GLY A 1096 -49.28 -2.86 -2.37
C GLY A 1096 -48.15 -2.63 -1.37
N THR A 1097 -48.26 -1.54 -0.63
CA THR A 1097 -47.40 -1.20 0.51
C THR A 1097 -48.30 -0.73 1.65
N TYR A 1098 -48.03 -1.18 2.87
CA TYR A 1098 -48.72 -0.71 4.08
C TYR A 1098 -47.75 -0.52 5.25
N GLU A 1099 -48.12 0.29 6.25
CA GLU A 1099 -47.39 0.34 7.51
C GLU A 1099 -47.91 -0.74 8.46
N ALA A 1100 -47.00 -1.45 9.13
CA ALA A 1100 -47.33 -2.43 10.15
C ALA A 1100 -47.63 -1.81 11.52
N VAL A 1101 -48.38 -2.53 12.35
CA VAL A 1101 -48.37 -2.34 13.80
C VAL A 1101 -46.93 -2.36 14.36
N SER A 1102 -46.72 -1.62 15.45
CA SER A 1102 -45.45 -1.54 16.18
C SER A 1102 -45.17 -2.82 16.98
#